data_AF-A0A0T0M5M0-F1
#
_entry.id   AF-A0A0T0M5M0-F1
#
_cell.length_a   1.000
_cell.length_b   1.000
_cell.length_c   1.000
_cell.angle_alpha   90.00
_cell.angle_beta   90.00
_cell.angle_gamma   90.00
#
_symmetry.space_group_name_H-M   'P 1'
#
loop_
_entity.id
_entity.type
_entity.pdbx_description
1 polymer ?
#
loop_
_entity_poly.entity_id
_entity_poly.type
_entity_poly.pdbx_seq_one_letter_code
_entity_poly.pdbx_strand_id
1 'polypeptide(L)'
;MKQYLLLLFYVLMSVNLTAQKVSPRKPTKKAFSETSKKAGAFIDVNVPTYPESAFTPLQLIRDVLISSGPGSCFVPNISNVTVTPNTTATQADRAWGYFHRGTTNFPFKDGIVLSTGFARRAGNQFEDFLGDNNFGGSDPDLATALGVAGVLTNSAILEFDFVPTTSQIKFNYLLASEEYNGTFPCNYADAFALLLRPVGSTAPYQNMAVLPGGLGPVSVTNIRPNIPNGCGAVNPTFFAGYNTGSIETNFYGRTIPLEATANVTAGIPYHFKMVIADFGPFGADTSYDSAVFLEGGSFNIGVELQDPSGAVIPNEINVCDLVPTVINASVNSPNLTYQWFYNGNPVPGATSTSITAIDPGTYTIEVTLPGNPCPGTASVKINGGSTPLAQDATLLLCTTPDITTFDLNNSKPLISPTAGANFRWYVNQADALAFNNNFIQTPLNYNGTDGQILYTVVYGAEYCRKMVELTLAKEARPVAQVTTPKIRVCAGETVTLTASGGSTYNWVNFPGTGDTQSATIFQTTTFEVYGVGPLGCQSLIPAKITVEVVPVPTTPLLDVEMCIGDTIELDAGAGSGFSYLWNTGEETQKITVNQLGIYTVTIDNGICSKTFEVKVVAAATPFFSQLSYENNTITATATIPNINNIPRAAEYSLDGISWQDSNVFPNLLDNTNYTLYVRTKGTTCVGTVEFFTFHITNIITPNQDGVNDVIDLSALVNFKNFKGSIYDRYGTEMFRFSKENPIWNGTVGGKRLPTATYWYRFNFEYNKTKTQMNSSGWIMLKNRE
;
A
#
# COMPACT_ATOMS: atom_id res chain seq x y z
N MET A 1 -50.26 -117.34 -36.13
CA MET A 1 -50.92 -116.15 -36.71
C MET A 1 -51.89 -115.54 -35.70
N LYS A 2 -51.41 -114.70 -34.76
CA LYS A 2 -52.21 -113.75 -33.96
C LYS A 2 -51.35 -112.83 -33.06
N GLN A 3 -50.11 -112.54 -33.47
CA GLN A 3 -49.19 -111.66 -32.73
C GLN A 3 -48.43 -110.65 -33.61
N TYR A 4 -48.76 -110.55 -34.90
CA TYR A 4 -48.14 -109.58 -35.83
C TYR A 4 -49.06 -108.43 -36.24
N LEU A 5 -50.27 -108.31 -35.66
CA LEU A 5 -51.20 -107.22 -35.98
C LEU A 5 -51.22 -106.07 -34.97
N LEU A 6 -50.59 -106.22 -33.80
CA LEU A 6 -50.56 -105.14 -32.78
C LEU A 6 -49.34 -104.22 -32.89
N LEU A 7 -48.28 -104.63 -33.60
CA LEU A 7 -47.11 -103.78 -33.85
C LEU A 7 -47.26 -102.84 -35.05
N LEU A 8 -48.22 -103.11 -35.96
CA LEU A 8 -48.45 -102.25 -37.13
C LEU A 8 -49.32 -101.01 -36.83
N PHE A 9 -49.96 -100.94 -35.66
CA PHE A 9 -50.81 -99.81 -35.27
C PHE A 9 -50.08 -98.75 -34.43
N TYR A 10 -48.88 -99.04 -33.92
CA TYR A 10 -48.06 -98.10 -33.12
C TYR A 10 -46.90 -97.45 -33.90
N VAL A 11 -46.62 -97.90 -35.14
CA VAL A 11 -45.54 -97.34 -35.98
C VAL A 11 -46.05 -96.36 -37.05
N LEU A 12 -47.38 -96.20 -37.19
CA LEU A 12 -48.01 -95.27 -38.14
C LEU A 12 -48.53 -93.95 -37.52
N MET A 13 -48.15 -93.62 -36.27
CA MET A 13 -48.56 -92.37 -35.60
C MET A 13 -47.41 -91.58 -34.95
N SER A 14 -46.21 -91.61 -35.55
CA SER A 14 -45.13 -90.70 -35.15
C SER A 14 -44.27 -90.26 -36.33
N VAL A 15 -44.93 -89.90 -37.44
CA VAL A 15 -44.34 -89.07 -38.49
C VAL A 15 -45.12 -87.76 -38.58
N ASN A 16 -45.24 -87.06 -37.46
CA ASN A 16 -45.31 -85.61 -37.53
C ASN A 16 -43.87 -85.12 -37.54
N LEU A 17 -43.30 -85.07 -38.75
CA LEU A 17 -42.31 -84.06 -39.07
C LEU A 17 -42.95 -82.71 -38.75
N THR A 18 -42.82 -82.25 -37.51
CA THR A 18 -42.68 -80.81 -37.29
C THR A 18 -41.31 -80.47 -37.85
N ALA A 19 -41.25 -80.36 -39.18
CA ALA A 19 -40.49 -79.26 -39.74
C ALA A 19 -41.08 -78.02 -39.04
N GLN A 20 -40.45 -77.58 -37.95
CA GLN A 20 -40.60 -76.20 -37.51
C GLN A 20 -40.16 -75.40 -38.73
N LYS A 21 -41.13 -75.04 -39.57
CA LYS A 21 -41.02 -73.84 -40.39
C LYS A 21 -40.70 -72.77 -39.35
N VAL A 22 -39.43 -72.40 -39.27
CA VAL A 22 -39.01 -71.17 -38.62
C VAL A 22 -39.95 -70.12 -39.17
N SER A 23 -40.84 -69.60 -38.32
CA SER A 23 -41.76 -68.55 -38.75
C SER A 23 -40.88 -67.44 -39.34
N PRO A 24 -41.13 -67.02 -40.60
CA PRO A 24 -40.30 -66.00 -41.20
C PRO A 24 -40.32 -64.78 -40.29
N ARG A 25 -39.13 -64.22 -40.03
CA ARG A 25 -38.97 -62.97 -39.29
C ARG A 25 -39.87 -61.94 -39.96
N LYS A 26 -40.95 -61.52 -39.29
CA LYS A 26 -41.85 -60.50 -39.84
C LYS A 26 -41.29 -59.13 -39.51
N PRO A 27 -41.11 -58.24 -40.49
CA PRO A 27 -40.74 -56.85 -40.24
C PRO A 27 -41.80 -56.21 -39.34
N THR A 28 -41.41 -55.75 -38.17
CA THR A 28 -42.22 -54.80 -37.38
C THR A 28 -42.06 -53.42 -38.01
N LYS A 29 -43.16 -52.66 -38.15
CA LYS A 29 -43.04 -51.27 -38.60
C LYS A 29 -42.30 -50.46 -37.55
N LYS A 30 -41.26 -49.75 -37.97
CA LYS A 30 -40.52 -48.83 -37.10
C LYS A 30 -41.44 -47.68 -36.65
N ALA A 31 -41.46 -47.39 -35.35
CA ALA A 31 -42.27 -46.32 -34.78
C ALA A 31 -41.42 -45.06 -34.59
N PHE A 32 -41.44 -44.16 -35.58
CA PHE A 32 -40.61 -42.95 -35.59
C PHE A 32 -41.39 -41.67 -35.23
N SER A 33 -40.68 -40.71 -34.62
CA SER A 33 -41.24 -39.39 -34.28
C SER A 33 -41.31 -38.46 -35.50
N GLU A 34 -42.16 -37.42 -35.45
CA GLU A 34 -42.21 -36.38 -36.49
C GLU A 34 -40.88 -35.64 -36.68
N THR A 35 -40.05 -35.56 -35.63
CA THR A 35 -38.70 -35.00 -35.71
C THR A 35 -37.79 -35.86 -36.60
N SER A 36 -37.99 -37.17 -36.61
CA SER A 36 -37.17 -38.14 -37.35
C SER A 36 -37.44 -38.15 -38.85
N LYS A 37 -38.56 -37.56 -39.30
CA LYS A 37 -38.92 -37.41 -40.72
C LYS A 37 -38.39 -36.12 -41.34
N LYS A 38 -37.69 -35.27 -40.57
CA LYS A 38 -37.12 -34.00 -41.05
C LYS A 38 -35.81 -34.24 -41.79
N ALA A 39 -35.55 -33.44 -42.84
CA ALA A 39 -34.25 -33.42 -43.51
C ALA A 39 -33.13 -33.04 -42.52
N GLY A 40 -31.97 -33.70 -42.63
CA GLY A 40 -30.82 -33.49 -41.74
C GLY A 40 -30.91 -34.19 -40.38
N ALA A 41 -31.91 -35.06 -40.18
CA ALA A 41 -32.01 -35.91 -38.98
C ALA A 41 -31.03 -37.10 -39.02
N PHE A 42 -30.67 -37.58 -40.21
CA PHE A 42 -29.79 -38.73 -40.43
C PHE A 42 -28.36 -38.30 -40.81
N ILE A 43 -27.40 -39.18 -40.56
CA ILE A 43 -26.06 -39.05 -41.13
C ILE A 43 -26.13 -39.08 -42.66
N ASP A 44 -25.22 -38.35 -43.29
CA ASP A 44 -25.05 -38.36 -44.74
C ASP A 44 -24.16 -39.54 -45.12
N VAL A 45 -24.63 -40.43 -45.98
CA VAL A 45 -23.87 -41.61 -46.45
C VAL A 45 -23.79 -41.62 -47.97
N ASN A 46 -22.58 -41.59 -48.50
CA ASN A 46 -22.30 -41.51 -49.93
C ASN A 46 -23.01 -40.32 -50.64
N VAL A 47 -23.24 -39.21 -49.92
CA VAL A 47 -23.90 -38.02 -50.49
C VAL A 47 -22.90 -37.24 -51.37
N PRO A 48 -23.28 -36.84 -52.61
CA PRO A 48 -22.37 -36.18 -53.55
C PRO A 48 -21.78 -34.84 -53.11
N THR A 49 -22.37 -34.18 -52.09
CA THR A 49 -21.86 -32.92 -51.54
C THR A 49 -20.54 -33.08 -50.81
N TYR A 50 -20.20 -34.30 -50.38
CA TYR A 50 -18.90 -34.64 -49.81
C TYR A 50 -18.02 -35.27 -50.89
N PRO A 51 -16.87 -34.66 -51.26
CA PRO A 51 -15.96 -35.21 -52.25
C PRO A 51 -15.51 -36.65 -51.95
N GLU A 52 -15.39 -36.99 -50.66
CA GLU A 52 -15.00 -38.29 -50.14
C GLU A 52 -15.99 -39.40 -50.54
N SER A 53 -17.25 -39.06 -50.80
CA SER A 53 -18.26 -40.01 -51.30
C SER A 53 -17.94 -40.58 -52.68
N ALA A 54 -17.06 -39.94 -53.45
CA ALA A 54 -16.61 -40.42 -54.75
C ALA A 54 -15.27 -41.19 -54.69
N PHE A 55 -14.69 -41.36 -53.50
CA PHE A 55 -13.39 -41.99 -53.34
C PHE A 55 -13.40 -43.48 -53.66
N THR A 56 -12.33 -43.94 -54.30
CA THR A 56 -12.01 -45.37 -54.41
C THR A 56 -11.73 -45.97 -53.03
N PRO A 57 -11.80 -47.30 -52.84
CA PRO A 57 -11.47 -47.93 -51.56
C PRO A 57 -10.09 -47.54 -51.02
N LEU A 58 -9.08 -47.42 -51.90
CA LEU A 58 -7.73 -46.97 -51.53
C LEU A 58 -7.75 -45.53 -50.99
N GLN A 59 -8.50 -44.63 -51.63
CA GLN A 59 -8.66 -43.26 -51.16
C GLN A 59 -9.44 -43.18 -49.85
N LEU A 60 -10.47 -44.01 -49.64
CA LEU A 60 -11.15 -44.07 -48.34
C LEU A 60 -10.21 -44.51 -47.22
N ILE A 61 -9.44 -45.57 -47.42
CA ILE A 61 -8.47 -46.02 -46.39
C ILE A 61 -7.44 -44.92 -46.11
N ARG A 62 -6.89 -44.32 -47.17
CA ARG A 62 -5.83 -43.34 -47.06
C ARG A 62 -6.29 -41.99 -46.51
N ASP A 63 -7.26 -41.39 -47.18
CA ASP A 63 -7.66 -39.98 -47.02
C ASP A 63 -8.81 -39.80 -46.02
N VAL A 64 -9.42 -40.90 -45.56
CA VAL A 64 -10.48 -40.88 -44.55
C VAL A 64 -10.12 -41.68 -43.31
N LEU A 65 -9.76 -42.96 -43.44
CA LEU A 65 -9.55 -43.83 -42.27
C LEU A 65 -8.22 -43.54 -41.53
N ILE A 66 -7.13 -43.37 -42.27
CA ILE A 66 -5.79 -43.10 -41.72
C ILE A 66 -5.55 -41.60 -41.50
N SER A 67 -5.97 -40.76 -42.46
CA SER A 67 -5.85 -39.30 -42.35
C SER A 67 -7.21 -38.64 -42.49
N SER A 68 -7.41 -37.48 -41.87
CA SER A 68 -8.65 -36.70 -41.97
C SER A 68 -8.44 -35.44 -42.84
N GLY A 69 -8.02 -35.63 -44.09
CA GLY A 69 -7.97 -34.57 -45.10
C GLY A 69 -6.88 -34.70 -46.17
N PRO A 70 -7.06 -34.08 -47.35
CA PRO A 70 -6.07 -34.10 -48.43
C PRO A 70 -4.85 -33.22 -48.07
N GLY A 71 -3.66 -33.81 -48.01
CA GLY A 71 -2.39 -33.07 -47.81
C GLY A 71 -1.44 -33.61 -46.74
N SER A 72 -1.73 -34.75 -46.12
CA SER A 72 -0.75 -35.49 -45.31
C SER A 72 0.32 -36.11 -46.22
N CYS A 73 1.57 -36.20 -45.74
CA CYS A 73 2.61 -36.98 -46.42
C CYS A 73 2.04 -38.37 -46.71
N PHE A 74 1.99 -38.75 -47.98
CA PHE A 74 1.20 -39.87 -48.47
C PHE A 74 1.75 -41.22 -47.96
N VAL A 75 1.13 -41.67 -46.86
CA VAL A 75 0.83 -43.01 -46.32
C VAL A 75 1.98 -43.98 -46.03
N PRO A 76 1.93 -44.72 -44.91
CA PRO A 76 2.60 -46.03 -44.84
C PRO A 76 2.23 -46.88 -46.05
N ASN A 77 3.09 -47.85 -46.38
CA ASN A 77 2.96 -48.70 -47.56
C ASN A 77 1.63 -49.49 -47.54
N ILE A 78 0.53 -48.87 -48.04
CA ILE A 78 -0.78 -49.49 -48.23
C ILE A 78 -0.80 -50.16 -49.59
N SER A 79 -1.07 -51.45 -49.60
CA SER A 79 -1.16 -52.25 -50.81
C SER A 79 -2.33 -53.23 -50.73
N ASN A 80 -2.62 -53.91 -51.84
CA ASN A 80 -3.62 -54.99 -51.88
C ASN A 80 -5.00 -54.59 -51.36
N VAL A 81 -5.43 -53.36 -51.68
CA VAL A 81 -6.75 -52.86 -51.30
C VAL A 81 -7.83 -53.51 -52.15
N THR A 82 -8.78 -54.19 -51.50
CA THR A 82 -9.94 -54.81 -52.15
C THR A 82 -11.22 -54.56 -51.36
N VAL A 83 -12.35 -54.56 -52.09
CA VAL A 83 -13.70 -54.54 -51.52
C VAL A 83 -14.54 -55.65 -52.10
N THR A 84 -15.39 -56.26 -51.27
CA THR A 84 -16.41 -57.23 -51.68
C THR A 84 -17.77 -56.76 -51.18
N PRO A 85 -18.83 -56.80 -52.01
CA PRO A 85 -18.78 -56.99 -53.45
C PRO A 85 -18.06 -55.84 -54.17
N ASN A 86 -17.27 -56.17 -55.20
CA ASN A 86 -16.42 -55.22 -55.93
C ASN A 86 -17.24 -54.31 -56.85
N THR A 87 -17.89 -53.34 -56.24
CA THR A 87 -18.72 -52.31 -56.87
C THR A 87 -17.93 -51.01 -57.04
N THR A 88 -18.32 -50.16 -57.98
CA THR A 88 -17.61 -48.89 -58.22
C THR A 88 -18.06 -47.77 -57.29
N ALA A 89 -17.21 -46.77 -57.04
CA ALA A 89 -17.57 -45.57 -56.25
C ALA A 89 -18.66 -44.70 -56.88
N THR A 90 -19.04 -44.95 -58.14
CA THR A 90 -20.18 -44.30 -58.80
C THR A 90 -21.49 -45.08 -58.65
N GLN A 91 -21.42 -46.35 -58.24
CA GLN A 91 -22.61 -47.15 -57.97
C GLN A 91 -23.24 -46.69 -56.67
N ALA A 92 -24.51 -46.28 -56.76
CA ALA A 92 -25.25 -45.75 -55.62
C ALA A 92 -25.65 -46.87 -54.63
N ASP A 93 -25.91 -48.09 -55.13
CA ASP A 93 -26.27 -49.29 -54.34
C ASP A 93 -25.03 -50.15 -54.12
N ARG A 94 -24.10 -49.64 -53.32
CA ARG A 94 -22.89 -50.35 -52.90
C ARG A 94 -22.90 -50.61 -51.39
N ALA A 95 -22.22 -51.67 -50.98
CA ALA A 95 -22.16 -52.12 -49.59
C ALA A 95 -21.21 -51.30 -48.69
N TRP A 96 -20.40 -50.41 -49.28
CA TRP A 96 -19.35 -49.68 -48.59
C TRP A 96 -19.35 -48.19 -48.96
N GLY A 97 -18.70 -47.35 -48.18
CA GLY A 97 -18.60 -45.94 -48.54
C GLY A 97 -18.13 -45.00 -47.45
N TYR A 98 -18.35 -43.72 -47.69
CA TYR A 98 -18.07 -42.62 -46.77
C TYR A 98 -19.35 -42.21 -46.05
N PHE A 99 -19.23 -41.84 -44.78
CA PHE A 99 -20.29 -41.15 -44.05
C PHE A 99 -19.79 -39.85 -43.41
N HIS A 100 -20.70 -38.90 -43.21
CA HIS A 100 -20.48 -37.69 -42.41
C HIS A 100 -21.69 -37.46 -41.51
N ARG A 101 -21.49 -37.04 -40.26
CA ARG A 101 -22.59 -36.88 -39.31
C ARG A 101 -23.56 -35.75 -39.65
N GLY A 102 -23.14 -34.82 -40.52
CA GLY A 102 -23.90 -33.61 -40.83
C GLY A 102 -24.16 -32.78 -39.57
N THR A 103 -25.44 -32.52 -39.28
CA THR A 103 -25.90 -31.81 -38.08
C THR A 103 -26.36 -32.72 -36.95
N THR A 104 -26.17 -34.04 -37.08
CA THR A 104 -26.63 -35.02 -36.10
C THR A 104 -25.67 -35.17 -34.91
N ASN A 105 -26.10 -35.83 -33.84
CA ASN A 105 -25.27 -36.15 -32.68
C ASN A 105 -24.50 -37.48 -32.84
N PHE A 106 -24.34 -37.98 -34.07
CA PHE A 106 -23.56 -39.18 -34.32
C PHE A 106 -22.13 -39.00 -33.77
N PRO A 107 -21.59 -39.97 -33.02
CA PRO A 107 -20.38 -39.78 -32.23
C PRO A 107 -19.15 -39.53 -33.10
N PHE A 108 -19.11 -40.11 -34.30
CA PHE A 108 -18.04 -39.89 -35.27
C PHE A 108 -18.40 -38.74 -36.20
N LYS A 109 -17.46 -37.81 -36.41
CA LYS A 109 -17.65 -36.71 -37.38
C LYS A 109 -17.86 -37.23 -38.79
N ASP A 110 -17.02 -38.16 -39.20
CA ASP A 110 -16.99 -38.79 -40.51
C ASP A 110 -16.27 -40.14 -40.44
N GLY A 111 -16.23 -40.87 -41.55
CA GLY A 111 -15.50 -42.12 -41.62
C GLY A 111 -15.93 -43.05 -42.74
N ILE A 112 -15.60 -44.34 -42.58
CA ILE A 112 -15.97 -45.42 -43.52
C ILE A 112 -17.12 -46.22 -42.95
N VAL A 113 -18.07 -46.61 -43.81
CA VAL A 113 -19.16 -47.53 -43.46
C VAL A 113 -19.12 -48.76 -44.35
N LEU A 114 -19.35 -49.94 -43.77
CA LEU A 114 -19.68 -51.19 -44.47
C LEU A 114 -21.04 -51.69 -43.98
N SER A 115 -21.86 -52.20 -44.87
CA SER A 115 -23.20 -52.73 -44.57
C SER A 115 -23.48 -54.03 -45.30
N THR A 116 -24.21 -54.93 -44.64
CA THR A 116 -24.73 -56.15 -45.28
C THR A 116 -25.83 -55.86 -46.32
N GLY A 117 -26.41 -54.66 -46.29
CA GLY A 117 -27.24 -54.10 -47.35
C GLY A 117 -26.56 -52.98 -48.14
N PHE A 118 -27.33 -51.99 -48.58
CA PHE A 118 -26.78 -50.81 -49.27
C PHE A 118 -26.36 -49.72 -48.28
N ALA A 119 -25.08 -49.34 -48.29
CA ALA A 119 -24.50 -48.37 -47.35
C ALA A 119 -25.27 -47.05 -47.34
N ARG A 120 -25.72 -46.54 -48.50
CA ARG A 120 -26.48 -45.27 -48.57
C ARG A 120 -27.77 -45.28 -47.76
N ARG A 121 -28.37 -46.46 -47.52
CA ARG A 121 -29.62 -46.59 -46.76
C ARG A 121 -29.39 -46.65 -45.26
N ALA A 122 -28.14 -46.68 -44.79
CA ALA A 122 -27.81 -46.50 -43.39
C ALA A 122 -28.18 -45.10 -42.86
N GLY A 123 -28.33 -44.10 -43.73
CA GLY A 123 -28.69 -42.72 -43.39
C GLY A 123 -29.43 -42.01 -44.53
N ASN A 124 -29.13 -40.72 -44.75
CA ASN A 124 -29.70 -39.79 -45.73
C ASN A 124 -31.17 -39.42 -45.53
N GLN A 125 -32.03 -40.43 -45.52
CA GLN A 125 -33.48 -40.27 -45.44
C GLN A 125 -34.09 -41.44 -44.68
N PHE A 126 -35.33 -41.27 -44.26
CA PHE A 126 -36.02 -42.28 -43.48
C PHE A 126 -36.33 -43.54 -44.32
N GLU A 127 -35.95 -44.71 -43.79
CA GLU A 127 -36.21 -46.03 -44.39
C GLU A 127 -37.00 -46.95 -43.43
N ASP A 128 -38.20 -47.38 -43.84
CA ASP A 128 -39.10 -48.22 -43.05
C ASP A 128 -38.50 -49.60 -42.68
N PHE A 129 -37.59 -50.11 -43.52
CA PHE A 129 -37.00 -51.45 -43.40
C PHE A 129 -35.71 -51.55 -44.21
N LEU A 130 -34.68 -52.19 -43.63
CA LEU A 130 -33.41 -52.53 -44.28
C LEU A 130 -33.28 -54.07 -44.31
N GLY A 131 -33.05 -54.62 -45.49
CA GLY A 131 -32.95 -56.06 -45.76
C GLY A 131 -32.57 -56.28 -47.23
N ASP A 132 -31.66 -55.45 -47.74
CA ASP A 132 -31.25 -55.48 -49.14
C ASP A 132 -30.22 -56.58 -49.37
N ASN A 133 -30.26 -57.18 -50.56
CA ASN A 133 -29.18 -58.05 -50.99
C ASN A 133 -28.06 -57.22 -51.60
N ASN A 134 -26.93 -57.11 -50.90
CA ASN A 134 -25.74 -56.42 -51.41
C ASN A 134 -24.96 -57.23 -52.45
N PHE A 135 -25.37 -58.48 -52.75
CA PHE A 135 -24.74 -59.47 -53.63
C PHE A 135 -23.39 -60.01 -53.13
N GLY A 136 -23.09 -59.84 -51.85
CA GLY A 136 -21.95 -60.40 -51.17
C GLY A 136 -22.10 -61.90 -50.93
N GLY A 137 -20.99 -62.62 -51.01
CA GLY A 137 -20.93 -64.06 -50.75
C GLY A 137 -20.81 -64.40 -49.27
N SER A 138 -20.15 -65.52 -48.98
CA SER A 138 -19.72 -65.93 -47.64
C SER A 138 -18.23 -65.56 -47.43
N ASP A 139 -17.78 -65.57 -46.17
CA ASP A 139 -16.37 -65.39 -45.83
C ASP A 139 -15.87 -66.45 -44.81
N PRO A 140 -14.88 -67.29 -45.16
CA PRO A 140 -14.40 -68.35 -44.27
C PRO A 140 -13.56 -67.83 -43.10
N ASP A 141 -12.88 -66.70 -43.26
CA ASP A 141 -12.09 -66.09 -42.18
C ASP A 141 -13.01 -65.56 -41.08
N LEU A 142 -14.11 -64.91 -41.45
CA LEU A 142 -15.16 -64.47 -40.53
C LEU A 142 -15.76 -65.65 -39.74
N ALA A 143 -16.12 -66.73 -40.43
CA ALA A 143 -16.66 -67.93 -39.78
C ALA A 143 -15.68 -68.52 -38.76
N THR A 144 -14.39 -68.58 -39.11
CA THR A 144 -13.33 -69.10 -38.25
C THR A 144 -13.09 -68.18 -37.05
N ALA A 145 -13.03 -66.86 -37.26
CA ALA A 145 -12.76 -65.87 -36.22
C ALA A 145 -13.86 -65.80 -35.15
N LEU A 146 -15.11 -66.08 -35.54
CA LEU A 146 -16.25 -66.11 -34.62
C LEU A 146 -16.57 -67.53 -34.10
N GLY A 147 -15.97 -68.57 -34.66
CA GLY A 147 -16.23 -69.96 -34.30
C GLY A 147 -17.66 -70.41 -34.61
N VAL A 148 -18.27 -69.90 -35.69
CA VAL A 148 -19.67 -70.18 -36.06
C VAL A 148 -19.77 -71.21 -37.17
N ALA A 149 -20.79 -72.08 -37.12
CA ALA A 149 -21.04 -73.17 -38.08
C ALA A 149 -22.29 -72.97 -38.97
N GLY A 150 -22.81 -71.74 -39.04
CA GLY A 150 -24.01 -71.38 -39.83
C GLY A 150 -23.70 -70.89 -41.25
N VAL A 151 -24.70 -70.31 -41.90
CA VAL A 151 -24.58 -69.75 -43.27
C VAL A 151 -24.33 -68.24 -43.18
N LEU A 152 -23.27 -67.78 -43.83
CA LEU A 152 -22.97 -66.37 -44.04
C LEU A 152 -23.39 -65.96 -45.45
N THR A 153 -24.11 -64.85 -45.55
CA THR A 153 -24.58 -64.26 -46.81
C THR A 153 -24.37 -62.75 -46.80
N ASN A 154 -24.42 -62.11 -47.97
CA ASN A 154 -24.34 -60.66 -48.11
C ASN A 154 -23.08 -60.04 -47.46
N SER A 155 -21.93 -60.73 -47.54
CA SER A 155 -20.70 -60.21 -46.95
C SER A 155 -20.25 -58.89 -47.60
N ALA A 156 -20.02 -57.88 -46.77
CA ALA A 156 -19.28 -56.68 -47.11
C ALA A 156 -17.88 -56.77 -46.50
N ILE A 157 -16.86 -56.68 -47.36
CA ILE A 157 -15.44 -56.82 -46.97
C ILE A 157 -14.67 -55.62 -47.48
N LEU A 158 -13.82 -55.06 -46.63
CA LEU A 158 -12.77 -54.09 -46.98
C LEU A 158 -11.46 -54.59 -46.38
N GLU A 159 -10.47 -54.84 -47.22
CA GLU A 159 -9.18 -55.39 -46.79
C GLU A 159 -8.01 -54.71 -47.50
N PHE A 160 -6.86 -54.67 -46.82
CA PHE A 160 -5.64 -54.04 -47.31
C PHE A 160 -4.42 -54.49 -46.48
N ASP A 161 -3.25 -54.40 -47.08
CA ASP A 161 -1.98 -54.54 -46.38
C ASP A 161 -1.46 -53.17 -45.92
N PHE A 162 -0.77 -53.11 -44.79
CA PHE A 162 -0.08 -51.92 -44.31
C PHE A 162 1.21 -52.28 -43.57
N VAL A 163 2.15 -51.34 -43.48
CA VAL A 163 3.37 -51.46 -42.67
C VAL A 163 3.30 -50.45 -41.51
N PRO A 164 3.16 -50.88 -40.25
CA PRO A 164 3.08 -49.98 -39.11
C PRO A 164 4.46 -49.37 -38.79
N THR A 165 4.45 -48.11 -38.35
CA THR A 165 5.62 -47.46 -37.73
C THR A 165 5.57 -47.48 -36.21
N THR A 166 4.63 -48.24 -35.65
CA THR A 166 4.30 -48.33 -34.22
C THR A 166 4.33 -49.78 -33.74
N SER A 167 4.30 -49.98 -32.42
CA SER A 167 4.17 -51.30 -31.77
C SER A 167 2.71 -51.68 -31.46
N GLN A 168 1.77 -50.78 -31.66
CA GLN A 168 0.35 -51.02 -31.45
C GLN A 168 -0.48 -50.19 -32.42
N ILE A 169 -1.47 -50.80 -33.07
CA ILE A 169 -2.49 -50.09 -33.83
C ILE A 169 -3.74 -49.91 -32.98
N LYS A 170 -4.44 -48.79 -33.19
CA LYS A 170 -5.77 -48.56 -32.63
C LYS A 170 -6.67 -47.80 -33.60
N PHE A 171 -7.98 -48.02 -33.49
CA PHE A 171 -9.00 -47.26 -34.21
C PHE A 171 -10.37 -47.43 -33.56
N ASN A 172 -11.25 -46.47 -33.80
CA ASN A 172 -12.59 -46.46 -33.25
C ASN A 172 -13.60 -46.97 -34.28
N TYR A 173 -14.57 -47.75 -33.80
CA TYR A 173 -15.66 -48.27 -34.61
C TYR A 173 -16.97 -48.37 -33.82
N LEU A 174 -18.07 -48.59 -34.52
CA LEU A 174 -19.39 -48.76 -33.95
C LEU A 174 -20.21 -49.72 -34.83
N LEU A 175 -20.90 -50.67 -34.19
CA LEU A 175 -21.86 -51.57 -34.84
C LEU A 175 -23.29 -51.03 -34.67
N ALA A 176 -24.06 -51.02 -35.76
CA ALA A 176 -25.50 -50.72 -35.80
C ALA A 176 -26.24 -51.85 -36.55
N SER A 177 -27.45 -52.18 -36.12
CA SER A 177 -28.16 -53.33 -36.68
C SER A 177 -29.68 -53.19 -36.61
N GLU A 178 -30.37 -53.72 -37.62
CA GLU A 178 -31.82 -53.94 -37.61
C GLU A 178 -32.24 -54.99 -36.58
N GLU A 179 -31.32 -55.87 -36.16
CA GLU A 179 -31.61 -56.94 -35.21
C GLU A 179 -31.79 -56.45 -33.78
N TYR A 180 -31.55 -55.17 -33.49
CA TYR A 180 -31.96 -54.52 -32.22
C TYR A 180 -33.48 -54.30 -32.13
N ASN A 181 -34.26 -55.30 -32.50
CA ASN A 181 -35.71 -55.23 -32.63
C ASN A 181 -36.38 -56.43 -31.94
N GLY A 182 -37.39 -56.15 -31.12
CA GLY A 182 -38.13 -57.17 -30.39
C GLY A 182 -37.23 -58.10 -29.56
N THR A 183 -37.34 -59.40 -29.81
CA THR A 183 -36.54 -60.44 -29.12
C THR A 183 -35.35 -60.94 -29.95
N PHE A 184 -35.06 -60.33 -31.10
CA PHE A 184 -33.99 -60.77 -31.99
C PHE A 184 -32.59 -60.71 -31.35
N PRO A 185 -32.23 -59.71 -30.52
CA PRO A 185 -30.91 -59.69 -29.87
C PRO A 185 -30.65 -60.86 -28.94
N CYS A 186 -31.66 -61.67 -28.62
CA CYS A 186 -31.47 -62.87 -27.82
C CYS A 186 -30.85 -64.03 -28.61
N ASN A 187 -31.09 -64.12 -29.92
CA ASN A 187 -30.80 -65.33 -30.70
C ASN A 187 -30.20 -65.07 -32.08
N TYR A 188 -30.29 -63.84 -32.59
CA TYR A 188 -29.85 -63.48 -33.92
C TYR A 188 -28.87 -62.31 -33.83
N ALA A 189 -27.76 -62.47 -34.53
CA ALA A 189 -26.67 -61.52 -34.64
C ALA A 189 -26.00 -61.75 -35.99
N ASP A 190 -25.98 -60.73 -36.83
CA ASP A 190 -25.09 -60.69 -37.99
C ASP A 190 -23.64 -60.81 -37.55
N ALA A 191 -22.84 -61.42 -38.40
CA ALA A 191 -21.46 -61.74 -38.12
C ALA A 191 -20.57 -60.55 -38.48
N PHE A 192 -19.76 -60.09 -37.53
CA PHE A 192 -18.83 -58.97 -37.71
C PHE A 192 -17.47 -59.30 -37.09
N ALA A 193 -16.39 -59.00 -37.81
CA ALA A 193 -15.03 -59.09 -37.30
C ALA A 193 -14.09 -58.04 -37.89
N LEU A 194 -13.06 -57.71 -37.11
CA LEU A 194 -11.92 -56.89 -37.53
C LEU A 194 -10.67 -57.75 -37.42
N LEU A 195 -10.16 -58.21 -38.56
CA LEU A 195 -9.17 -59.27 -38.62
C LEU A 195 -7.79 -58.70 -38.96
N LEU A 196 -6.78 -59.14 -38.21
CA LEU A 196 -5.39 -58.74 -38.41
C LEU A 196 -4.46 -59.97 -38.41
N ARG A 197 -3.52 -60.02 -39.35
CA ARG A 197 -2.40 -60.99 -39.33
C ARG A 197 -1.16 -60.44 -40.06
N PRO A 198 0.05 -60.91 -39.76
CA PRO A 198 1.22 -60.60 -40.59
C PRO A 198 1.04 -61.12 -42.03
N VAL A 199 1.45 -60.34 -43.03
CA VAL A 199 1.40 -60.75 -44.45
C VAL A 199 2.25 -62.00 -44.67
N GLY A 200 1.70 -63.00 -45.36
CA GLY A 200 2.35 -64.29 -45.63
C GLY A 200 2.31 -65.30 -44.47
N SER A 201 1.73 -64.94 -43.32
CA SER A 201 1.53 -65.88 -42.20
C SER A 201 0.36 -66.84 -42.45
N THR A 202 0.53 -68.10 -42.04
CA THR A 202 -0.54 -69.12 -41.99
C THR A 202 -1.25 -69.17 -40.63
N ALA A 203 -0.87 -68.33 -39.68
CA ALA A 203 -1.52 -68.23 -38.38
C ALA A 203 -2.98 -67.74 -38.55
N PRO A 204 -3.91 -68.13 -37.64
CA PRO A 204 -5.26 -67.59 -37.66
C PRO A 204 -5.25 -66.07 -37.47
N TYR A 205 -6.24 -65.40 -38.05
CA TYR A 205 -6.43 -63.96 -37.82
C TYR A 205 -6.71 -63.67 -36.35
N GLN A 206 -6.13 -62.58 -35.86
CA GLN A 206 -6.55 -61.96 -34.60
C GLN A 206 -7.82 -61.14 -34.87
N ASN A 207 -8.91 -61.45 -34.17
CA ASN A 207 -10.10 -60.60 -34.17
C ASN A 207 -9.94 -59.48 -33.14
N MET A 208 -9.98 -58.23 -33.60
CA MET A 208 -9.91 -57.02 -32.81
C MET A 208 -11.29 -56.46 -32.44
N ALA A 209 -12.36 -56.98 -33.05
CA ALA A 209 -13.74 -56.62 -32.72
C ALA A 209 -14.20 -57.39 -31.47
N VAL A 210 -13.51 -57.20 -30.35
CA VAL A 210 -13.76 -57.88 -29.07
C VAL A 210 -13.96 -56.86 -27.95
N LEU A 211 -14.82 -57.19 -27.01
CA LEU A 211 -15.09 -56.35 -25.84
C LEU A 211 -13.93 -56.44 -24.82
N PRO A 212 -13.60 -55.34 -24.11
CA PRO A 212 -12.56 -55.32 -23.10
C PRO A 212 -12.74 -56.39 -22.02
N GLY A 213 -11.63 -56.85 -21.42
CA GLY A 213 -11.67 -57.83 -20.32
C GLY A 213 -12.03 -59.25 -20.73
N GLY A 214 -11.96 -59.58 -22.03
CA GLY A 214 -12.24 -60.93 -22.53
C GLY A 214 -13.73 -61.25 -22.62
N LEU A 215 -14.59 -60.24 -22.73
CA LEU A 215 -16.06 -60.40 -22.79
C LEU A 215 -16.59 -60.90 -24.15
N GLY A 216 -15.71 -61.38 -25.03
CA GLY A 216 -16.07 -62.00 -26.31
C GLY A 216 -16.21 -61.00 -27.48
N PRO A 217 -16.61 -61.48 -28.67
CA PRO A 217 -16.73 -60.67 -29.88
C PRO A 217 -17.89 -59.68 -29.81
N VAL A 218 -17.77 -58.57 -30.55
CA VAL A 218 -18.84 -57.58 -30.70
C VAL A 218 -19.94 -58.16 -31.58
N SER A 219 -21.13 -58.29 -31.02
CA SER A 219 -22.33 -58.73 -31.73
C SER A 219 -23.59 -58.21 -31.03
N VAL A 220 -24.70 -58.21 -31.75
CA VAL A 220 -26.03 -57.85 -31.19
C VAL A 220 -26.41 -58.77 -30.02
N THR A 221 -26.04 -60.05 -30.10
CA THR A 221 -26.26 -61.04 -29.02
C THR A 221 -25.33 -60.91 -27.84
N ASN A 222 -24.22 -60.19 -27.97
CA ASN A 222 -23.27 -59.96 -26.88
C ASN A 222 -23.37 -58.55 -26.28
N ILE A 223 -24.05 -57.61 -26.93
CA ILE A 223 -24.26 -56.25 -26.46
C ILE A 223 -25.75 -55.92 -26.55
N ARG A 224 -26.47 -56.12 -25.44
CA ARG A 224 -27.92 -55.86 -25.38
C ARG A 224 -28.37 -55.42 -23.99
N PRO A 225 -29.40 -54.56 -23.91
CA PRO A 225 -30.07 -54.27 -22.66
C PRO A 225 -30.92 -55.47 -22.21
N ASN A 226 -31.56 -55.36 -21.05
CA ASN A 226 -32.56 -56.33 -20.63
C ASN A 226 -33.77 -56.25 -21.58
N ILE A 227 -34.14 -57.37 -22.22
CA ILE A 227 -35.27 -57.42 -23.17
C ILE A 227 -36.49 -58.00 -22.45
N PRO A 228 -37.54 -57.19 -22.21
CA PRO A 228 -38.74 -57.66 -21.55
C PRO A 228 -39.35 -58.87 -22.28
N ASN A 229 -39.63 -59.95 -21.55
CA ASN A 229 -40.18 -61.21 -22.08
C ASN A 229 -39.28 -61.91 -23.13
N GLY A 230 -37.99 -61.55 -23.23
CA GLY A 230 -37.03 -62.16 -24.15
C GLY A 230 -35.86 -62.82 -23.41
N CYS A 231 -34.85 -62.03 -23.07
CA CYS A 231 -33.61 -62.48 -22.44
C CYS A 231 -33.00 -61.38 -21.56
N GLY A 232 -32.12 -61.78 -20.65
CA GLY A 232 -31.38 -60.85 -19.78
C GLY A 232 -30.38 -59.98 -20.54
N ALA A 233 -29.99 -58.88 -19.89
CA ALA A 233 -28.94 -57.99 -20.39
C ALA A 233 -27.59 -58.71 -20.49
N VAL A 234 -26.83 -58.42 -21.55
CA VAL A 234 -25.45 -58.88 -21.73
C VAL A 234 -24.63 -57.69 -22.18
N ASN A 235 -23.60 -57.35 -21.40
CA ASN A 235 -22.74 -56.18 -21.59
C ASN A 235 -23.51 -54.88 -21.94
N PRO A 236 -24.58 -54.51 -21.19
CA PRO A 236 -25.48 -53.42 -21.56
C PRO A 236 -24.84 -52.04 -21.55
N THR A 237 -23.71 -51.88 -20.87
CA THR A 237 -22.93 -50.62 -20.84
C THR A 237 -22.37 -50.23 -22.22
N PHE A 238 -22.19 -51.21 -23.11
CA PHE A 238 -21.73 -50.96 -24.48
C PHE A 238 -22.87 -50.74 -25.48
N PHE A 239 -24.13 -50.79 -25.02
CA PHE A 239 -25.30 -50.50 -25.84
C PHE A 239 -25.65 -49.00 -25.74
N ALA A 240 -25.51 -48.26 -26.84
CA ALA A 240 -25.79 -46.82 -26.84
C ALA A 240 -27.29 -46.50 -26.78
N GLY A 241 -28.13 -47.46 -27.16
CA GLY A 241 -29.57 -47.31 -27.11
C GLY A 241 -30.27 -47.75 -28.38
N TYR A 242 -31.60 -47.84 -28.26
CA TYR A 242 -32.48 -47.98 -29.41
C TYR A 242 -32.66 -46.65 -30.11
N ASN A 243 -32.84 -46.72 -31.41
CA ASN A 243 -32.97 -45.57 -32.26
C ASN A 243 -34.43 -45.11 -32.36
N THR A 244 -35.01 -44.70 -31.21
CA THR A 244 -36.46 -44.43 -31.06
C THR A 244 -36.84 -42.94 -30.97
N GLY A 245 -35.87 -42.03 -30.83
CA GLY A 245 -36.13 -40.60 -30.65
C GLY A 245 -35.08 -39.62 -31.20
N SER A 246 -33.80 -40.01 -31.30
CA SER A 246 -32.68 -39.21 -31.87
C SER A 246 -31.96 -40.04 -32.92
N ILE A 247 -32.25 -39.76 -34.20
CA ILE A 247 -32.18 -40.79 -35.24
C ILE A 247 -31.10 -40.51 -36.24
N GLU A 248 -29.88 -40.80 -35.81
CA GLU A 248 -28.71 -40.55 -36.62
C GLU A 248 -28.55 -41.59 -37.73
N THR A 249 -29.06 -42.83 -37.56
CA THR A 249 -28.98 -43.91 -38.58
C THR A 249 -30.34 -44.56 -38.83
N ASN A 250 -30.50 -45.35 -39.89
CA ASN A 250 -31.75 -46.08 -40.16
C ASN A 250 -31.89 -47.39 -39.37
N PHE A 251 -30.84 -47.85 -38.67
CA PHE A 251 -30.87 -49.09 -37.88
C PHE A 251 -31.65 -48.95 -36.57
N TYR A 252 -32.18 -50.07 -36.05
CA TYR A 252 -32.98 -50.09 -34.82
C TYR A 252 -32.21 -49.77 -33.54
N GLY A 253 -30.91 -50.05 -33.52
CA GLY A 253 -30.05 -49.80 -32.36
C GLY A 253 -28.59 -49.88 -32.73
N ARG A 254 -27.74 -49.44 -31.80
CA ARG A 254 -26.30 -49.42 -31.99
C ARG A 254 -25.53 -49.55 -30.68
N THR A 255 -24.26 -49.88 -30.83
CA THR A 255 -23.27 -49.85 -29.75
C THR A 255 -22.81 -48.41 -29.46
N ILE A 256 -22.17 -48.19 -28.31
CA ILE A 256 -21.35 -46.98 -28.10
C ILE A 256 -20.11 -47.05 -29.02
N PRO A 257 -19.37 -45.95 -29.24
CA PRO A 257 -18.04 -46.05 -29.83
C PRO A 257 -17.17 -47.05 -29.07
N LEU A 258 -16.59 -48.00 -29.81
CA LEU A 258 -15.68 -49.03 -29.32
C LEU A 258 -14.29 -48.81 -29.91
N GLU A 259 -13.26 -49.14 -29.16
CA GLU A 259 -11.86 -49.06 -29.62
C GLU A 259 -11.35 -50.49 -29.92
N ALA A 260 -10.81 -50.68 -31.13
CA ALA A 260 -10.07 -51.88 -31.51
C ALA A 260 -8.59 -51.61 -31.29
N THR A 261 -7.88 -52.55 -30.65
CA THR A 261 -6.43 -52.47 -30.43
C THR A 261 -5.73 -53.79 -30.79
N ALA A 262 -4.53 -53.70 -31.35
CA ALA A 262 -3.68 -54.87 -31.57
C ALA A 262 -2.19 -54.51 -31.54
N ASN A 263 -1.40 -55.41 -30.95
CA ASN A 263 0.05 -55.28 -30.96
C ASN A 263 0.59 -55.67 -32.33
N VAL A 264 1.48 -54.84 -32.86
CA VAL A 264 2.14 -55.03 -34.14
C VAL A 264 3.65 -54.86 -33.98
N THR A 265 4.43 -55.37 -34.93
CA THR A 265 5.87 -55.10 -34.97
C THR A 265 6.14 -54.04 -36.03
N ALA A 266 6.71 -52.90 -35.62
CA ALA A 266 7.05 -51.82 -36.54
C ALA A 266 7.94 -52.33 -37.69
N GLY A 267 7.61 -51.96 -38.93
CA GLY A 267 8.31 -52.38 -40.15
C GLY A 267 7.90 -53.74 -40.71
N ILE A 268 7.07 -54.53 -40.02
CA ILE A 268 6.54 -55.81 -40.53
C ILE A 268 5.19 -55.57 -41.23
N PRO A 269 4.96 -56.02 -42.47
CA PRO A 269 3.68 -55.85 -43.15
C PRO A 269 2.58 -56.71 -42.49
N TYR A 270 1.41 -56.11 -42.29
CA TYR A 270 0.19 -56.77 -41.79
C TYR A 270 -0.95 -56.64 -42.80
N HIS A 271 -1.74 -57.71 -42.91
CA HIS A 271 -3.00 -57.75 -43.64
C HIS A 271 -4.15 -57.44 -42.67
N PHE A 272 -4.88 -56.38 -42.95
CA PHE A 272 -6.08 -55.97 -42.24
C PHE A 272 -7.31 -56.29 -43.08
N LYS A 273 -8.33 -56.89 -42.45
CA LYS A 273 -9.58 -57.26 -43.11
C LYS A 273 -10.76 -56.94 -42.20
N MET A 274 -11.62 -56.04 -42.66
CA MET A 274 -12.89 -55.71 -42.02
C MET A 274 -14.00 -56.43 -42.75
N VAL A 275 -14.81 -57.21 -42.03
CA VAL A 275 -15.84 -58.04 -42.65
C VAL A 275 -17.11 -58.07 -41.81
N ILE A 276 -18.24 -57.81 -42.46
CA ILE A 276 -19.59 -57.96 -41.89
C ILE A 276 -20.46 -58.77 -42.87
N ALA A 277 -21.28 -59.69 -42.38
CA ALA A 277 -22.14 -60.54 -43.20
C ALA A 277 -23.41 -60.91 -42.44
N ASP A 278 -24.51 -61.09 -43.17
CA ASP A 278 -25.72 -61.64 -42.57
C ASP A 278 -25.45 -63.07 -42.11
N PHE A 279 -25.93 -63.42 -40.92
CA PHE A 279 -25.66 -64.73 -40.33
C PHE A 279 -26.93 -65.46 -39.90
N GLY A 280 -27.13 -66.63 -40.51
CA GLY A 280 -28.20 -67.53 -40.14
C GLY A 280 -27.68 -68.84 -39.54
N PRO A 281 -27.88 -69.10 -38.23
CA PRO A 281 -27.41 -70.32 -37.58
C PRO A 281 -28.15 -71.59 -38.05
N PHE A 282 -29.29 -71.44 -38.73
CA PHE A 282 -30.15 -72.54 -39.17
C PHE A 282 -30.43 -72.54 -40.69
N GLY A 283 -29.72 -71.74 -41.48
CA GLY A 283 -29.93 -71.55 -42.92
C GLY A 283 -29.67 -70.10 -43.34
N ALA A 284 -29.64 -69.79 -44.64
CA ALA A 284 -29.39 -68.44 -45.11
C ALA A 284 -30.40 -67.44 -44.51
N ASP A 285 -29.87 -66.34 -44.00
CA ASP A 285 -30.63 -65.21 -43.49
C ASP A 285 -30.18 -63.96 -44.23
N THR A 286 -31.12 -63.25 -44.83
CA THR A 286 -30.87 -62.01 -45.58
C THR A 286 -31.91 -60.95 -45.24
N SER A 287 -32.58 -61.11 -44.09
CA SER A 287 -33.83 -60.39 -43.81
C SER A 287 -33.62 -59.06 -43.09
N TYR A 288 -32.44 -58.80 -42.54
CA TYR A 288 -32.17 -57.63 -41.73
C TYR A 288 -30.74 -57.21 -41.93
N ASP A 289 -30.53 -55.93 -42.23
CA ASP A 289 -29.18 -55.44 -42.48
C ASP A 289 -28.50 -54.98 -41.18
N SER A 290 -27.18 -55.10 -41.18
CA SER A 290 -26.30 -54.48 -40.20
C SER A 290 -25.25 -53.62 -40.88
N ALA A 291 -24.70 -52.66 -40.15
CA ALA A 291 -23.59 -51.86 -40.61
C ALA A 291 -22.60 -51.56 -39.50
N VAL A 292 -21.36 -51.33 -39.91
CA VAL A 292 -20.28 -50.93 -39.04
C VAL A 292 -19.65 -49.66 -39.59
N PHE A 293 -19.40 -48.72 -38.68
CA PHE A 293 -18.85 -47.40 -38.94
C PHE A 293 -17.47 -47.31 -38.30
N LEU A 294 -16.44 -46.98 -39.05
CA LEU A 294 -15.09 -46.69 -38.53
C LEU A 294 -14.88 -45.18 -38.54
N GLU A 295 -14.35 -44.62 -37.46
CA GLU A 295 -14.10 -43.19 -37.34
C GLU A 295 -12.95 -42.74 -38.24
N GLY A 296 -13.16 -41.63 -38.97
CA GLY A 296 -12.14 -41.00 -39.80
C GLY A 296 -10.94 -40.52 -39.00
N GLY A 297 -9.73 -40.78 -39.51
CA GLY A 297 -8.45 -40.46 -38.87
C GLY A 297 -8.16 -41.26 -37.60
N SER A 298 -9.02 -42.20 -37.20
CA SER A 298 -8.82 -42.98 -35.97
C SER A 298 -7.82 -44.12 -36.14
N PHE A 299 -7.50 -44.55 -37.38
CA PHE A 299 -6.56 -45.64 -37.66
C PHE A 299 -5.11 -45.19 -37.46
N ASN A 300 -4.72 -45.13 -36.19
CA ASN A 300 -3.41 -44.69 -35.76
C ASN A 300 -2.38 -45.80 -35.92
N ILE A 301 -1.45 -45.56 -36.85
CA ILE A 301 -0.27 -46.38 -37.16
C ILE A 301 1.05 -45.65 -36.83
N GLY A 302 0.96 -44.52 -36.13
CA GLY A 302 2.03 -43.57 -35.81
C GLY A 302 2.52 -43.61 -34.36
N VAL A 303 3.34 -42.62 -34.01
CA VAL A 303 4.06 -42.49 -32.73
C VAL A 303 3.20 -41.77 -31.71
N GLU A 304 3.28 -42.16 -30.44
CA GLU A 304 2.70 -41.42 -29.33
C GLU A 304 3.79 -40.91 -28.40
N LEU A 305 3.50 -39.88 -27.63
CA LEU A 305 4.40 -39.39 -26.59
C LEU A 305 3.97 -39.93 -25.24
N GLN A 306 4.95 -40.34 -24.45
CA GLN A 306 4.77 -40.97 -23.15
C GLN A 306 5.67 -40.31 -22.11
N ASP A 307 5.26 -40.42 -20.84
CA ASP A 307 6.10 -40.07 -19.72
C ASP A 307 7.14 -41.19 -19.43
N PRO A 308 8.05 -41.01 -18.46
CA PRO A 308 9.02 -42.05 -18.09
C PRO A 308 8.41 -43.36 -17.57
N SER A 309 7.14 -43.37 -17.17
CA SER A 309 6.41 -44.57 -16.73
C SER A 309 5.74 -45.31 -17.89
N GLY A 310 5.76 -44.74 -19.10
CA GLY A 310 5.12 -45.29 -20.30
C GLY A 310 3.66 -44.88 -20.47
N ALA A 311 3.14 -43.97 -19.65
CA ALA A 311 1.78 -43.44 -19.80
C ALA A 311 1.75 -42.37 -20.89
N VAL A 312 0.73 -42.40 -21.75
CA VAL A 312 0.55 -41.40 -22.82
C VAL A 312 0.35 -40.01 -22.22
N ILE A 313 1.12 -39.04 -22.69
CA ILE A 313 1.01 -37.65 -22.21
C ILE A 313 0.00 -36.86 -23.05
N PRO A 314 -0.68 -35.86 -22.46
CA PRO A 314 -1.56 -34.97 -23.20
C PRO A 314 -0.79 -34.11 -24.21
N ASN A 315 -1.51 -33.53 -25.17
CA ASN A 315 -0.93 -32.66 -26.20
C ASN A 315 -0.33 -31.36 -25.65
N GLU A 316 -0.68 -30.96 -24.43
CA GLU A 316 -0.07 -29.84 -23.72
C GLU A 316 0.25 -30.21 -22.25
N ILE A 317 1.41 -29.78 -21.76
CA ILE A 317 1.85 -29.95 -20.37
C ILE A 317 2.22 -28.58 -19.79
N ASN A 318 1.78 -28.32 -18.56
CA ASN A 318 2.15 -27.12 -17.81
C ASN A 318 3.29 -27.44 -16.85
N VAL A 319 4.39 -26.69 -16.96
CA VAL A 319 5.61 -26.88 -16.17
C VAL A 319 5.99 -25.57 -15.50
N CYS A 320 6.40 -25.65 -14.24
CA CYS A 320 6.87 -24.50 -13.47
C CYS A 320 8.37 -24.56 -13.26
N ASP A 321 8.98 -23.38 -13.14
CA ASP A 321 10.37 -23.21 -12.68
C ASP A 321 11.42 -23.93 -13.53
N LEU A 322 11.13 -24.09 -14.83
CA LEU A 322 11.98 -24.78 -15.82
C LEU A 322 12.36 -26.20 -15.39
N VAL A 323 11.47 -26.88 -14.65
CA VAL A 323 11.67 -28.27 -14.23
C VAL A 323 11.85 -29.15 -15.48
N PRO A 324 13.01 -29.82 -15.65
CA PRO A 324 13.26 -30.66 -16.81
C PRO A 324 12.21 -31.78 -16.92
N THR A 325 11.54 -31.86 -18.07
CA THR A 325 10.49 -32.85 -18.34
C THR A 325 10.98 -33.85 -19.38
N VAL A 326 11.08 -35.12 -19.02
CA VAL A 326 11.48 -36.18 -19.94
C VAL A 326 10.27 -36.67 -20.72
N ILE A 327 10.37 -36.64 -22.04
CA ILE A 327 9.34 -37.09 -22.98
C ILE A 327 9.92 -38.26 -23.76
N ASN A 328 9.18 -39.38 -23.80
CA ASN A 328 9.54 -40.58 -24.53
C ASN A 328 8.61 -40.78 -25.74
N ALA A 329 9.12 -41.31 -26.83
CA ALA A 329 8.31 -41.88 -27.89
C ALA A 329 7.84 -43.28 -27.50
N SER A 330 6.61 -43.63 -27.86
CA SER A 330 6.03 -44.96 -27.61
C SER A 330 6.69 -46.10 -28.37
N VAL A 331 7.64 -45.80 -29.27
CA VAL A 331 8.27 -46.77 -30.17
C VAL A 331 9.77 -46.85 -29.95
N ASN A 332 10.26 -48.08 -29.74
CA ASN A 332 11.69 -48.37 -29.60
C ASN A 332 12.04 -49.57 -30.48
N SER A 333 12.60 -49.32 -31.66
CA SER A 333 12.97 -50.37 -32.61
C SER A 333 14.30 -50.02 -33.29
N PRO A 334 15.22 -51.01 -33.45
CA PRO A 334 16.49 -50.79 -34.14
C PRO A 334 16.33 -50.49 -35.63
N ASN A 335 15.16 -50.75 -36.21
CA ASN A 335 14.87 -50.49 -37.63
C ASN A 335 14.37 -49.06 -37.88
N LEU A 336 14.21 -48.23 -36.85
CA LEU A 336 13.70 -46.87 -36.94
C LEU A 336 14.79 -45.85 -36.63
N THR A 337 14.70 -44.67 -37.25
CA THR A 337 15.54 -43.50 -36.93
C THR A 337 14.69 -42.39 -36.34
N TYR A 338 15.22 -41.67 -35.37
CA TYR A 338 14.50 -40.66 -34.60
C TYR A 338 15.14 -39.28 -34.80
N GLN A 339 14.32 -38.23 -34.82
CA GLN A 339 14.79 -36.85 -34.77
C GLN A 339 13.78 -36.00 -34.00
N TRP A 340 14.24 -35.30 -32.97
CA TRP A 340 13.42 -34.33 -32.24
C TRP A 340 13.54 -32.92 -32.83
N PHE A 341 12.46 -32.17 -32.75
CA PHE A 341 12.32 -30.79 -33.18
C PHE A 341 11.80 -29.95 -32.02
N TYR A 342 12.32 -28.73 -31.90
CA TYR A 342 11.83 -27.70 -30.98
C TYR A 342 11.34 -26.51 -31.79
N ASN A 343 10.05 -26.18 -31.64
CA ASN A 343 9.35 -25.15 -32.43
C ASN A 343 9.59 -25.29 -33.95
N GLY A 344 9.55 -26.53 -34.45
CA GLY A 344 9.75 -26.87 -35.86
C GLY A 344 11.20 -26.92 -36.34
N ASN A 345 12.19 -26.58 -35.50
CA ASN A 345 13.61 -26.68 -35.85
C ASN A 345 14.22 -27.96 -35.27
N PRO A 346 15.05 -28.70 -36.04
CA PRO A 346 15.67 -29.93 -35.53
C PRO A 346 16.61 -29.63 -34.37
N VAL A 347 16.49 -30.39 -33.28
CA VAL A 347 17.40 -30.34 -32.13
C VAL A 347 18.65 -31.16 -32.47
N PRO A 348 19.84 -30.54 -32.60
CA PRO A 348 21.04 -31.25 -33.04
C PRO A 348 21.39 -32.43 -32.13
N GLY A 349 21.57 -33.63 -32.71
CA GLY A 349 21.96 -34.85 -32.00
C GLY A 349 20.85 -35.51 -31.18
N ALA A 350 19.64 -34.96 -31.17
CA ALA A 350 18.49 -35.56 -30.49
C ALA A 350 17.86 -36.69 -31.34
N THR A 351 18.59 -37.80 -31.47
CA THR A 351 18.20 -38.96 -32.28
C THR A 351 17.85 -40.20 -31.44
N SER A 352 17.57 -40.00 -30.15
CA SER A 352 17.08 -41.02 -29.23
C SER A 352 15.55 -41.07 -29.19
N THR A 353 15.01 -42.14 -28.59
CA THR A 353 13.57 -42.27 -28.32
C THR A 353 13.06 -41.28 -27.27
N SER A 354 13.93 -40.53 -26.60
CA SER A 354 13.56 -39.56 -25.57
C SER A 354 14.26 -38.21 -25.74
N ILE A 355 13.62 -37.16 -25.23
CA ILE A 355 14.18 -35.81 -25.08
C ILE A 355 13.86 -35.27 -23.69
N THR A 356 14.75 -34.43 -23.14
CA THR A 356 14.46 -33.65 -21.94
C THR A 356 14.09 -32.23 -22.34
N ALA A 357 12.80 -31.90 -22.24
CA ALA A 357 12.30 -30.55 -22.46
C ALA A 357 12.61 -29.68 -21.24
N ILE A 358 13.34 -28.58 -21.46
CA ILE A 358 13.67 -27.60 -20.42
C ILE A 358 12.96 -26.28 -20.74
N ASP A 359 13.01 -25.87 -22.01
CA ASP A 359 12.41 -24.61 -22.45
C ASP A 359 10.94 -24.80 -22.86
N PRO A 360 10.05 -23.82 -22.57
CA PRO A 360 8.69 -23.81 -23.07
C PRO A 360 8.63 -23.77 -24.59
N GLY A 361 7.67 -24.47 -25.19
CA GLY A 361 7.53 -24.56 -26.64
C GLY A 361 6.98 -25.91 -27.09
N THR A 362 6.89 -26.10 -28.40
CA THR A 362 6.42 -27.35 -28.99
C THR A 362 7.59 -28.27 -29.29
N TYR A 363 7.56 -29.46 -28.69
CA TYR A 363 8.50 -30.54 -28.97
C TYR A 363 7.81 -31.56 -29.86
N THR A 364 8.42 -31.85 -31.00
CA THR A 364 7.91 -32.81 -32.00
C THR A 364 8.95 -33.88 -32.23
N ILE A 365 8.57 -35.15 -32.23
CA ILE A 365 9.43 -36.23 -32.71
C ILE A 365 9.02 -36.65 -34.11
N GLU A 366 9.99 -36.88 -34.98
CA GLU A 366 9.84 -37.62 -36.23
C GLU A 366 10.51 -38.99 -36.10
N VAL A 367 9.78 -40.04 -36.47
CA VAL A 367 10.26 -41.42 -36.48
C VAL A 367 10.16 -41.97 -37.89
N THR A 368 11.33 -42.23 -38.49
CA THR A 368 11.43 -42.65 -39.90
C THR A 368 11.82 -44.12 -39.97
N LEU A 369 11.15 -44.88 -40.84
CA LEU A 369 11.62 -46.18 -41.30
C LEU A 369 12.48 -45.96 -42.56
N PRO A 370 13.73 -46.43 -42.63
CA PRO A 370 14.58 -46.25 -43.82
C PRO A 370 13.88 -46.73 -45.10
N GLY A 371 13.78 -45.84 -46.10
CA GLY A 371 13.07 -46.10 -47.37
C GLY A 371 11.58 -45.70 -47.37
N ASN A 372 11.02 -45.30 -46.24
CA ASN A 372 9.69 -44.70 -46.15
C ASN A 372 9.81 -43.16 -46.25
N PRO A 373 9.16 -42.50 -47.23
CA PRO A 373 9.23 -41.05 -47.40
C PRO A 373 8.44 -40.25 -46.32
N CYS A 374 7.66 -40.92 -45.47
CA CYS A 374 6.79 -40.26 -44.49
C CYS A 374 7.09 -40.73 -43.05
N PRO A 375 7.77 -39.92 -42.23
CA PRO A 375 7.98 -40.25 -40.83
C PRO A 375 6.68 -40.20 -40.02
N GLY A 376 6.56 -41.05 -39.01
CA GLY A 376 5.53 -40.91 -37.98
C GLY A 376 5.88 -39.75 -37.06
N THR A 377 4.90 -38.89 -36.75
CA THR A 377 5.16 -37.67 -35.95
C THR A 377 4.25 -37.58 -34.74
N ALA A 378 4.79 -37.10 -33.61
CA ALA A 378 4.00 -36.78 -32.42
C ALA A 378 4.51 -35.49 -31.78
N SER A 379 3.61 -34.67 -31.23
CA SER A 379 3.97 -33.37 -30.66
C SER A 379 3.34 -33.12 -29.29
N VAL A 380 4.07 -32.44 -28.42
CA VAL A 380 3.57 -31.91 -27.15
C VAL A 380 4.02 -30.46 -26.99
N LYS A 381 3.13 -29.61 -26.48
CA LYS A 381 3.44 -28.24 -26.12
C LYS A 381 3.71 -28.12 -24.63
N ILE A 382 4.91 -27.64 -24.28
CA ILE A 382 5.28 -27.30 -22.91
C ILE A 382 4.96 -25.83 -22.67
N ASN A 383 3.96 -25.57 -21.83
CA ASN A 383 3.66 -24.24 -21.31
C ASN A 383 4.51 -24.01 -20.06
N GLY A 384 5.34 -22.96 -20.07
CA GLY A 384 6.20 -22.61 -18.94
C GLY A 384 5.63 -21.49 -18.08
N GLY A 385 5.89 -21.56 -16.78
CA GLY A 385 5.71 -20.45 -15.87
C GLY A 385 6.73 -20.45 -14.73
N SER A 386 6.74 -19.38 -13.95
CA SER A 386 7.55 -19.27 -12.73
C SER A 386 6.64 -19.19 -11.51
N THR A 387 6.97 -19.94 -10.47
CA THR A 387 6.29 -19.88 -9.17
C THR A 387 6.76 -18.64 -8.41
N PRO A 388 5.87 -17.69 -8.06
CA PRO A 388 6.26 -16.53 -7.29
C PRO A 388 6.84 -16.90 -5.92
N LEU A 389 7.87 -16.17 -5.48
CA LEU A 389 8.34 -16.24 -4.10
C LEU A 389 7.23 -15.75 -3.17
N ALA A 390 6.86 -16.53 -2.16
CA ALA A 390 5.87 -16.12 -1.17
C ALA A 390 6.21 -16.64 0.22
N GLN A 391 5.81 -15.91 1.24
CA GLN A 391 5.94 -16.23 2.67
C GLN A 391 4.68 -15.87 3.44
N ASP A 392 4.55 -16.45 4.64
CA ASP A 392 3.48 -16.09 5.57
C ASP A 392 3.66 -14.63 6.05
N ALA A 393 2.55 -13.97 6.36
CA ALA A 393 2.56 -12.57 6.76
C ALA A 393 1.44 -12.24 7.75
N THR A 394 1.60 -11.12 8.44
CA THR A 394 0.54 -10.53 9.28
C THR A 394 0.14 -9.17 8.71
N LEU A 395 -1.15 -8.97 8.45
CA LEU A 395 -1.70 -7.66 8.09
C LEU A 395 -2.34 -7.04 9.34
N LEU A 396 -1.75 -5.94 9.82
CA LEU A 396 -2.28 -5.17 10.93
C LEU A 396 -3.23 -4.08 10.44
N LEU A 397 -4.43 -4.03 11.03
CA LEU A 397 -5.38 -2.94 10.87
C LEU A 397 -5.45 -2.09 12.15
N CYS A 398 -5.08 -0.83 12.02
CA CYS A 398 -5.27 0.17 13.06
C CYS A 398 -6.69 0.74 13.01
N THR A 399 -7.60 0.22 13.85
CA THR A 399 -9.03 0.54 13.78
C THR A 399 -9.35 1.93 14.32
N THR A 400 -10.36 2.55 13.71
CA THR A 400 -11.04 3.77 14.16
C THR A 400 -12.55 3.54 14.12
N PRO A 401 -13.40 4.43 14.67
CA PRO A 401 -14.85 4.32 14.50
C PRO A 401 -15.29 4.21 13.03
N ASP A 402 -14.56 4.86 12.11
CA ASP A 402 -14.88 4.89 10.68
C ASP A 402 -14.18 3.79 9.88
N ILE A 403 -13.07 3.22 10.38
CA ILE A 403 -12.25 2.21 9.69
C ILE A 403 -12.24 0.92 10.51
N THR A 404 -13.02 -0.07 10.04
CA THR A 404 -13.22 -1.36 10.74
C THR A 404 -12.89 -2.59 9.90
N THR A 405 -12.64 -2.41 8.59
CA THR A 405 -12.37 -3.46 7.60
C THR A 405 -10.91 -3.42 7.10
N PHE A 406 -10.42 -4.56 6.64
CA PHE A 406 -9.09 -4.70 6.04
C PHE A 406 -9.12 -4.40 4.54
N ASP A 407 -8.10 -3.71 4.05
CA ASP A 407 -7.71 -3.79 2.64
C ASP A 407 -6.62 -4.86 2.49
N LEU A 408 -7.02 -6.04 2.01
CA LEU A 408 -6.13 -7.18 1.83
C LEU A 408 -5.04 -6.89 0.78
N ASN A 409 -5.21 -5.91 -0.11
CA ASN A 409 -4.15 -5.56 -1.06
C ASN A 409 -2.90 -5.02 -0.36
N ASN A 410 -3.03 -4.45 0.84
CA ASN A 410 -1.90 -4.00 1.65
C ASN A 410 -1.03 -5.18 2.16
N SER A 411 -1.54 -6.42 2.11
CA SER A 411 -0.74 -7.62 2.43
C SER A 411 0.18 -8.07 1.30
N LYS A 412 -0.06 -7.67 0.04
CA LYS A 412 0.72 -8.12 -1.12
C LYS A 412 2.24 -7.96 -0.95
N PRO A 413 2.77 -6.76 -0.59
CA PRO A 413 4.22 -6.60 -0.42
C PRO A 413 4.77 -7.34 0.81
N LEU A 414 3.93 -7.68 1.79
CA LEU A 414 4.33 -8.47 2.97
C LEU A 414 4.46 -9.96 2.61
N ILE A 415 3.63 -10.42 1.67
CA ILE A 415 3.54 -11.82 1.25
C ILE A 415 4.58 -12.15 0.16
N SER A 416 4.75 -11.28 -0.85
CA SER A 416 5.61 -11.57 -1.99
C SER A 416 6.31 -10.32 -2.54
N PRO A 417 7.63 -10.39 -2.80
CA PRO A 417 8.35 -9.35 -3.53
C PRO A 417 8.27 -9.53 -5.06
N THR A 418 7.62 -10.59 -5.56
CA THR A 418 7.62 -10.92 -6.99
C THR A 418 6.77 -9.92 -7.77
N ALA A 419 7.41 -9.11 -8.61
CA ALA A 419 6.72 -8.11 -9.43
C ALA A 419 5.72 -8.79 -10.39
N GLY A 420 4.50 -8.25 -10.47
CA GLY A 420 3.45 -8.77 -11.35
C GLY A 420 2.76 -10.06 -10.87
N ALA A 421 3.08 -10.55 -9.66
CA ALA A 421 2.37 -11.69 -9.08
C ALA A 421 0.90 -11.35 -8.80
N ASN A 422 0.03 -12.34 -9.01
CA ASN A 422 -1.39 -12.27 -8.72
C ASN A 422 -1.70 -12.95 -7.37
N PHE A 423 -2.79 -12.55 -6.74
CA PHE A 423 -3.16 -12.97 -5.38
C PHE A 423 -4.65 -13.33 -5.31
N ARG A 424 -4.96 -14.44 -4.67
CA ARG A 424 -6.33 -14.81 -4.23
C ARG A 424 -6.30 -15.16 -2.76
N TRP A 425 -7.18 -14.56 -1.97
CA TRP A 425 -7.35 -14.86 -0.55
C TRP A 425 -8.57 -15.73 -0.35
N TYR A 426 -8.44 -16.77 0.46
CA TYR A 426 -9.50 -17.70 0.78
C TYR A 426 -9.69 -17.77 2.29
N VAL A 427 -10.93 -17.96 2.73
CA VAL A 427 -11.24 -18.26 4.13
C VAL A 427 -10.98 -19.74 4.43
N ASN A 428 -11.23 -20.63 3.47
CA ASN A 428 -11.06 -22.08 3.61
C ASN A 428 -9.82 -22.57 2.84
N GLN A 429 -9.00 -23.39 3.50
CA GLN A 429 -7.81 -23.99 2.91
C GLN A 429 -8.11 -24.91 1.72
N ALA A 430 -9.21 -25.67 1.77
CA ALA A 430 -9.59 -26.58 0.69
C ALA A 430 -9.91 -25.83 -0.61
N ASP A 431 -10.55 -24.65 -0.50
CA ASP A 431 -10.82 -23.78 -1.66
C ASP A 431 -9.52 -23.22 -2.26
N ALA A 432 -8.56 -22.84 -1.40
CA ALA A 432 -7.24 -22.37 -1.82
C ALA A 432 -6.44 -23.47 -2.54
N LEU A 433 -6.43 -24.70 -2.01
CA LEU A 433 -5.79 -25.86 -2.63
C LEU A 433 -6.43 -26.21 -3.98
N ALA A 434 -7.75 -26.10 -4.08
CA ALA A 434 -8.50 -26.31 -5.31
C ALA A 434 -8.34 -25.16 -6.33
N PHE A 435 -7.79 -24.00 -5.92
CA PHE A 435 -7.67 -22.79 -6.73
C PHE A 435 -8.99 -22.36 -7.41
N ASN A 436 -10.11 -22.56 -6.70
CA ASN A 436 -11.44 -22.33 -7.25
C ASN A 436 -11.87 -20.85 -7.15
N ASN A 437 -13.10 -20.55 -7.57
CA ASN A 437 -13.65 -19.20 -7.58
C ASN A 437 -14.21 -18.72 -6.22
N ASN A 438 -14.10 -19.51 -5.13
CA ASN A 438 -14.57 -19.13 -3.79
C ASN A 438 -13.59 -18.22 -3.04
N PHE A 439 -12.71 -17.52 -3.75
CA PHE A 439 -11.84 -16.51 -3.14
C PHE A 439 -12.63 -15.25 -2.77
N ILE A 440 -12.09 -14.46 -1.86
CA ILE A 440 -12.66 -13.21 -1.38
C ILE A 440 -12.76 -12.21 -2.54
N GLN A 441 -13.98 -11.85 -2.93
CA GLN A 441 -14.27 -10.96 -4.06
C GLN A 441 -14.13 -9.46 -3.72
N THR A 442 -14.17 -9.10 -2.44
CA THR A 442 -14.12 -7.71 -1.96
C THR A 442 -12.89 -7.45 -1.09
N PRO A 443 -11.66 -7.54 -1.63
CA PRO A 443 -10.43 -7.45 -0.85
C PRO A 443 -10.20 -6.06 -0.22
N LEU A 444 -10.77 -4.99 -0.80
CA LEU A 444 -10.61 -3.61 -0.29
C LEU A 444 -11.32 -3.35 1.05
N ASN A 445 -12.38 -4.11 1.35
CA ASN A 445 -13.24 -3.88 2.51
C ASN A 445 -13.58 -5.21 3.21
N TYR A 446 -12.59 -6.04 3.43
CA TYR A 446 -12.80 -7.35 4.04
C TYR A 446 -13.07 -7.21 5.55
N ASN A 447 -14.25 -7.65 6.00
CA ASN A 447 -14.62 -7.63 7.41
C ASN A 447 -14.08 -8.88 8.15
N GLY A 448 -12.75 -8.97 8.25
CA GLY A 448 -12.10 -10.04 9.00
C GLY A 448 -12.10 -9.79 10.52
N THR A 449 -11.92 -10.84 11.31
CA THR A 449 -11.77 -10.75 12.77
C THR A 449 -10.30 -10.68 13.18
N ASP A 450 -10.03 -10.18 14.38
CA ASP A 450 -8.69 -10.24 14.96
C ASP A 450 -8.24 -11.69 15.15
N GLY A 451 -6.99 -12.00 14.81
CA GLY A 451 -6.40 -13.35 14.82
C GLY A 451 -6.87 -14.28 13.68
N GLN A 452 -7.71 -13.82 12.75
CA GLN A 452 -8.19 -14.67 11.66
C GLN A 452 -7.06 -15.04 10.69
N ILE A 453 -6.98 -16.31 10.29
CA ILE A 453 -6.06 -16.77 9.24
C ILE A 453 -6.80 -16.86 7.91
N LEU A 454 -6.24 -16.24 6.88
CA LEU A 454 -6.64 -16.39 5.48
C LEU A 454 -5.57 -17.18 4.73
N TYR A 455 -5.99 -18.03 3.80
CA TYR A 455 -5.09 -18.77 2.92
C TYR A 455 -4.90 -17.98 1.63
N THR A 456 -3.69 -17.48 1.40
CA THR A 456 -3.38 -16.66 0.21
C THR A 456 -2.65 -17.50 -0.81
N VAL A 457 -3.19 -17.58 -2.01
CA VAL A 457 -2.52 -18.19 -3.16
C VAL A 457 -1.89 -17.08 -4.01
N VAL A 458 -0.57 -17.14 -4.14
CA VAL A 458 0.23 -16.25 -4.98
C VAL A 458 0.59 -16.99 -6.25
N TYR A 459 0.34 -16.42 -7.42
CA TYR A 459 0.54 -17.11 -8.69
C TYR A 459 1.02 -16.19 -9.81
N GLY A 460 1.86 -16.74 -10.70
CA GLY A 460 2.27 -16.10 -11.94
C GLY A 460 1.30 -16.51 -13.05
N ALA A 461 1.55 -17.68 -13.63
CA ALA A 461 0.54 -18.45 -14.34
C ALA A 461 -0.34 -19.21 -13.34
N GLU A 462 -1.60 -19.50 -13.67
CA GLU A 462 -2.54 -20.16 -12.73
C GLU A 462 -2.04 -21.52 -12.21
N TYR A 463 -1.20 -22.22 -12.98
CA TYR A 463 -0.59 -23.50 -12.61
C TYR A 463 0.74 -23.37 -11.85
N CYS A 464 1.37 -22.19 -11.81
CA CYS A 464 2.58 -21.92 -11.04
C CYS A 464 2.25 -21.02 -9.85
N ARG A 465 1.91 -21.66 -8.74
CA ARG A 465 1.32 -21.04 -7.57
C ARG A 465 1.91 -21.55 -6.27
N LYS A 466 1.91 -20.70 -5.26
CA LYS A 466 2.31 -21.02 -3.89
C LYS A 466 1.24 -20.54 -2.91
N MET A 467 0.87 -21.39 -1.95
CA MET A 467 -0.06 -21.04 -0.88
C MET A 467 0.72 -20.67 0.39
N VAL A 468 0.26 -19.63 1.07
CA VAL A 468 0.81 -19.13 2.34
C VAL A 468 -0.33 -18.69 3.25
N GLU A 469 -0.03 -18.47 4.53
CA GLU A 469 -0.97 -17.98 5.52
C GLU A 469 -0.83 -16.47 5.74
N LEU A 470 -1.98 -15.78 5.76
CA LEU A 470 -2.10 -14.37 6.11
C LEU A 470 -2.88 -14.26 7.42
N THR A 471 -2.21 -13.89 8.50
CA THR A 471 -2.87 -13.59 9.78
C THR A 471 -3.37 -12.15 9.78
N LEU A 472 -4.63 -11.95 10.13
CA LEU A 472 -5.23 -10.64 10.32
C LEU A 472 -5.11 -10.22 11.78
N ALA A 473 -4.58 -9.03 12.03
CA ALA A 473 -4.47 -8.45 13.37
C ALA A 473 -5.22 -7.11 13.43
N LYS A 474 -5.94 -6.84 14.53
CA LYS A 474 -6.59 -5.55 14.79
C LYS A 474 -6.04 -4.92 16.06
N GLU A 475 -5.79 -3.63 15.98
CA GLU A 475 -5.47 -2.81 17.15
C GLU A 475 -6.25 -1.50 17.08
N ALA A 476 -7.00 -1.19 18.13
CA ALA A 476 -7.64 0.11 18.25
C ALA A 476 -6.58 1.20 18.41
N ARG A 477 -6.68 2.27 17.62
CA ARG A 477 -5.74 3.38 17.77
C ARG A 477 -5.82 3.95 19.19
N PRO A 478 -4.68 4.16 19.87
CA PRO A 478 -4.67 4.72 21.22
C PRO A 478 -5.17 6.17 21.22
N VAL A 479 -5.66 6.61 22.38
CA VAL A 479 -5.99 8.02 22.64
C VAL A 479 -4.87 8.60 23.50
N ALA A 480 -3.96 9.32 22.87
CA ALA A 480 -2.86 9.97 23.57
C ALA A 480 -3.39 11.07 24.49
N GLN A 481 -2.76 11.23 25.66
CA GLN A 481 -2.95 12.36 26.57
C GLN A 481 -1.58 12.88 26.99
N VAL A 482 -1.49 14.14 27.39
CA VAL A 482 -0.25 14.74 27.92
C VAL A 482 -0.57 15.71 29.04
N THR A 483 0.20 15.65 30.12
CA THR A 483 0.04 16.49 31.31
C THR A 483 1.37 17.07 31.76
N THR A 484 1.33 18.18 32.51
CA THR A 484 2.48 18.77 33.21
C THR A 484 1.99 19.33 34.55
N PRO A 485 2.80 19.29 35.63
CA PRO A 485 2.46 19.93 36.89
C PRO A 485 2.29 21.45 36.79
N LYS A 486 2.96 22.10 35.84
CA LYS A 486 2.89 23.56 35.62
C LYS A 486 2.63 23.89 34.15
N ILE A 487 1.56 24.65 33.89
CA ILE A 487 1.21 25.15 32.55
C ILE A 487 1.57 26.63 32.35
N ARG A 488 1.97 27.33 33.41
CA ARG A 488 2.47 28.71 33.38
C ARG A 488 3.77 28.78 34.18
N VAL A 489 4.83 29.31 33.58
CA VAL A 489 6.18 29.32 34.18
C VAL A 489 6.92 30.61 33.86
N CYS A 490 8.01 30.87 34.60
CA CYS A 490 8.95 31.92 34.24
C CYS A 490 9.93 31.45 33.17
N ALA A 491 10.44 32.41 32.40
CA ALA A 491 11.49 32.13 31.42
C ALA A 491 12.70 31.48 32.11
N GLY A 492 13.10 30.30 31.64
CA GLY A 492 14.21 29.51 32.19
C GLY A 492 13.80 28.43 33.19
N GLU A 493 12.52 28.29 33.55
CA GLU A 493 12.06 27.15 34.35
C GLU A 493 11.96 25.87 33.52
N THR A 494 12.21 24.73 34.16
CA THR A 494 12.06 23.40 33.56
C THR A 494 10.74 22.77 33.97
N VAL A 495 9.98 22.27 33.00
CA VAL A 495 8.76 21.47 33.20
C VAL A 495 8.99 20.02 32.78
N THR A 496 8.28 19.11 33.45
CA THR A 496 8.20 17.70 33.06
C THR A 496 6.85 17.44 32.41
N LEU A 497 6.89 16.88 31.20
CA LEU A 497 5.73 16.46 30.43
C LEU A 497 5.56 14.95 30.59
N THR A 498 4.35 14.50 30.88
CA THR A 498 4.01 13.08 31.02
C THR A 498 2.89 12.72 30.06
N ALA A 499 3.19 11.85 29.10
CA ALA A 499 2.25 11.29 28.16
C ALA A 499 1.58 10.03 28.72
N SER A 500 0.33 9.78 28.36
CA SER A 500 -0.41 8.56 28.72
C SER A 500 -1.30 8.10 27.56
N GLY A 501 -1.87 6.89 27.69
CA GLY A 501 -2.81 6.33 26.69
C GLY A 501 -2.17 5.58 25.51
N GLY A 502 -0.84 5.46 25.45
CA GLY A 502 -0.10 4.58 24.53
C GLY A 502 0.76 3.57 25.30
N SER A 503 1.31 2.57 24.60
CA SER A 503 2.35 1.68 25.15
C SER A 503 3.75 2.27 24.97
N THR A 504 3.95 3.01 23.88
CA THR A 504 5.13 3.86 23.65
C THR A 504 4.67 5.19 23.04
N TYR A 505 5.57 6.14 22.84
CA TYR A 505 5.21 7.50 22.40
C TYR A 505 6.10 8.00 21.27
N ASN A 506 5.56 8.86 20.41
CA ASN A 506 6.33 9.61 19.41
C ASN A 506 6.15 11.10 19.70
N TRP A 507 7.18 11.70 20.30
CA TRP A 507 7.20 13.14 20.60
C TRP A 507 7.56 13.93 19.35
N VAL A 508 6.81 15.00 19.05
CA VAL A 508 7.12 15.89 17.92
C VAL A 508 8.30 16.81 18.27
N ASN A 509 8.37 17.23 19.53
CA ASN A 509 9.34 18.21 20.01
C ASN A 509 10.62 17.59 20.62
N PHE A 510 10.64 16.27 20.81
CA PHE A 510 11.74 15.57 21.49
C PHE A 510 12.12 14.28 20.75
N PRO A 511 13.40 13.88 20.77
CA PRO A 511 13.79 12.53 20.40
C PRO A 511 13.40 11.53 21.52
N GLY A 512 13.03 10.32 21.12
CA GLY A 512 12.79 9.20 22.04
C GLY A 512 11.33 8.81 22.21
N THR A 513 11.12 7.64 22.86
CA THR A 513 9.81 6.96 22.91
C THR A 513 9.25 6.76 24.31
N GLY A 514 9.90 7.33 25.32
CA GLY A 514 9.47 7.30 26.72
C GLY A 514 8.20 8.12 26.96
N ASP A 515 7.53 7.81 28.06
CA ASP A 515 6.32 8.50 28.54
C ASP A 515 6.61 9.87 29.17
N THR A 516 7.85 10.14 29.54
CA THR A 516 8.26 11.38 30.22
C THR A 516 9.32 12.14 29.44
N GLN A 517 9.19 13.46 29.39
CA GLN A 517 10.14 14.40 28.79
C GLN A 517 10.32 15.62 29.68
N SER A 518 11.48 16.28 29.59
CA SER A 518 11.74 17.52 30.33
C SER A 518 12.17 18.63 29.38
N ALA A 519 11.70 19.86 29.63
CA ALA A 519 12.01 21.02 28.80
C ALA A 519 12.17 22.29 29.62
N THR A 520 13.23 23.04 29.35
CA THR A 520 13.43 24.40 29.86
C THR A 520 12.76 25.39 28.94
N ILE A 521 11.87 26.23 29.47
CA ILE A 521 10.95 27.06 28.68
C ILE A 521 11.40 28.52 28.70
N PHE A 522 11.78 29.07 27.55
CA PHE A 522 12.12 30.49 27.39
C PHE A 522 11.04 31.32 26.70
N GLN A 523 10.15 30.65 25.96
CA GLN A 523 9.01 31.24 25.26
C GLN A 523 7.81 30.29 25.34
N THR A 524 6.60 30.83 25.25
CA THR A 524 5.37 30.02 25.23
C THR A 524 5.45 28.97 24.14
N THR A 525 5.37 27.69 24.52
CA THR A 525 5.63 26.55 23.63
C THR A 525 4.51 25.53 23.75
N THR A 526 4.04 25.02 22.61
CA THR A 526 3.10 23.89 22.55
C THR A 526 3.86 22.60 22.27
N PHE A 527 3.65 21.61 23.13
CA PHE A 527 4.20 20.27 22.99
C PHE A 527 3.16 19.32 22.41
N GLU A 528 3.60 18.45 21.49
CA GLU A 528 2.76 17.46 20.85
C GLU A 528 3.35 16.06 20.97
N VAL A 529 2.50 15.08 21.27
CA VAL A 529 2.89 13.68 21.38
C VAL A 529 1.82 12.75 20.81
N TYR A 530 2.26 11.75 20.07
CA TYR A 530 1.41 10.64 19.64
C TYR A 530 1.61 9.44 20.57
N GLY A 531 0.52 8.76 20.91
CA GLY A 531 0.57 7.46 21.58
C GLY A 531 0.70 6.36 20.54
N VAL A 532 1.47 5.32 20.84
CA VAL A 532 1.67 4.16 19.96
C VAL A 532 1.26 2.90 20.74
N GLY A 533 0.33 2.13 20.19
CA GLY A 533 -0.17 0.88 20.77
C GLY A 533 0.86 -0.25 20.77
N PRO A 534 0.59 -1.37 21.46
CA PRO A 534 1.52 -2.51 21.54
C PRO A 534 1.86 -3.17 20.19
N LEU A 535 0.97 -3.11 19.19
CA LEU A 535 1.21 -3.62 17.83
C LEU A 535 1.72 -2.54 16.86
N GLY A 536 1.90 -1.29 17.34
CA GLY A 536 2.49 -0.19 16.59
C GLY A 536 1.49 0.81 16.00
N CYS A 537 0.19 0.70 16.28
CA CYS A 537 -0.79 1.68 15.81
C CYS A 537 -0.64 3.00 16.55
N GLN A 538 -0.38 4.06 15.80
CA GLN A 538 -0.27 5.41 16.32
C GLN A 538 -1.66 6.06 16.52
N SER A 539 -1.79 6.93 17.51
CA SER A 539 -2.99 7.75 17.71
C SER A 539 -3.26 8.59 16.46
N LEU A 540 -4.55 8.79 16.13
CA LEU A 540 -4.93 9.53 14.92
C LEU A 540 -4.59 11.03 15.04
N ILE A 541 -4.78 11.58 16.23
CA ILE A 541 -4.53 12.99 16.57
C ILE A 541 -3.50 12.98 17.72
N PRO A 542 -2.50 13.88 17.70
CA PRO A 542 -1.58 14.02 18.83
C PRO A 542 -2.26 14.71 20.01
N ALA A 543 -1.85 14.37 21.23
CA ALA A 543 -2.19 15.15 22.41
C ALA A 543 -1.33 16.42 22.43
N LYS A 544 -1.93 17.55 22.80
CA LYS A 544 -1.26 18.86 22.83
C LYS A 544 -1.35 19.48 24.21
N ILE A 545 -0.27 20.13 24.64
CA ILE A 545 -0.27 20.98 25.83
C ILE A 545 0.59 22.22 25.61
N THR A 546 0.06 23.38 25.97
CA THR A 546 0.76 24.66 25.85
C THR A 546 1.26 25.08 27.22
N VAL A 547 2.56 25.34 27.32
CA VAL A 547 3.19 25.91 28.50
C VAL A 547 3.46 27.39 28.22
N GLU A 548 2.76 28.26 28.94
CA GLU A 548 2.84 29.72 28.82
C GLU A 548 4.03 30.26 29.60
N VAL A 549 4.83 31.13 28.99
CA VAL A 549 5.85 31.90 29.70
C VAL A 549 5.25 33.22 30.15
N VAL A 550 5.23 33.44 31.46
CA VAL A 550 4.76 34.69 32.05
C VAL A 550 5.93 35.68 32.09
N PRO A 551 5.73 36.93 31.59
CA PRO A 551 6.75 37.96 31.70
C PRO A 551 7.13 38.22 33.15
N VAL A 552 8.43 38.34 33.40
CA VAL A 552 8.95 38.77 34.70
C VAL A 552 8.46 40.21 34.97
N PRO A 553 8.06 40.55 36.21
CA PRO A 553 7.70 41.93 36.55
C PRO A 553 8.77 42.94 36.14
N THR A 554 8.37 44.19 35.92
CA THR A 554 9.25 45.33 35.66
C THR A 554 8.86 46.48 36.59
N THR A 555 9.82 47.34 36.92
CA THR A 555 9.58 48.50 37.79
C THR A 555 9.99 49.81 37.11
N PRO A 556 9.30 50.94 37.36
CA PRO A 556 9.74 52.27 36.97
C PRO A 556 10.70 52.92 37.98
N LEU A 557 11.11 52.20 39.05
CA LEU A 557 12.04 52.74 40.05
C LEU A 557 13.33 53.24 39.41
N LEU A 558 13.74 54.42 39.83
CA LEU A 558 14.98 55.10 39.45
C LEU A 558 15.60 55.67 40.71
N ASP A 559 16.93 55.78 40.72
CA ASP A 559 17.64 56.44 41.82
C ASP A 559 17.13 57.88 41.99
N VAL A 560 16.96 58.27 43.26
CA VAL A 560 16.39 59.57 43.64
C VAL A 560 17.28 60.32 44.63
N GLU A 561 17.24 61.64 44.53
CA GLU A 561 17.85 62.62 45.40
C GLU A 561 16.82 63.20 46.36
N MET A 562 17.18 63.34 47.63
CA MET A 562 16.32 63.89 48.69
C MET A 562 17.14 64.77 49.64
N CYS A 563 16.57 65.87 50.12
CA CYS A 563 17.19 66.68 51.16
C CYS A 563 17.16 65.93 52.51
N ILE A 564 18.22 66.06 53.29
CA ILE A 564 18.30 65.38 54.60
C ILE A 564 17.22 65.96 55.52
N GLY A 565 16.31 65.10 55.98
CA GLY A 565 15.17 65.49 56.83
C GLY A 565 13.83 65.56 56.09
N ASP A 566 13.85 65.53 54.75
CA ASP A 566 12.62 65.39 53.94
C ASP A 566 12.19 63.92 53.84
N THR A 567 11.03 63.70 53.23
CA THR A 567 10.51 62.38 52.87
C THR A 567 10.33 62.26 51.37
N ILE A 568 10.55 61.08 50.79
CA ILE A 568 10.31 60.79 49.38
C ILE A 568 9.45 59.53 49.23
N GLU A 569 8.54 59.54 48.26
CA GLU A 569 7.74 58.37 47.89
C GLU A 569 8.50 57.56 46.82
N LEU A 570 8.73 56.27 47.09
CA LEU A 570 9.23 55.31 46.12
C LEU A 570 8.06 54.48 45.59
N ASP A 571 7.88 54.45 44.27
CA ASP A 571 6.80 53.71 43.60
C ASP A 571 7.38 52.54 42.80
N ALA A 572 7.13 51.31 43.25
CA ALA A 572 7.57 50.09 42.58
C ALA A 572 6.84 49.82 41.25
N GLY A 573 5.80 50.60 40.92
CA GLY A 573 4.98 50.47 39.72
C GLY A 573 3.80 49.51 39.90
N ALA A 574 2.66 49.84 39.30
CA ALA A 574 1.46 49.01 39.39
C ALA A 574 1.47 47.86 38.36
N GLY A 575 1.01 46.68 38.76
CA GLY A 575 0.77 45.55 37.87
C GLY A 575 -0.36 44.65 38.37
N SER A 576 -1.04 43.97 37.45
CA SER A 576 -2.13 43.06 37.81
C SER A 576 -1.60 41.84 38.56
N GLY A 577 -2.15 41.58 39.75
CA GLY A 577 -1.74 40.45 40.59
C GLY A 577 -0.35 40.58 41.22
N PHE A 578 0.25 41.78 41.20
CA PHE A 578 1.55 42.01 41.82
C PHE A 578 1.41 42.10 43.36
N SER A 579 2.27 41.37 44.07
CA SER A 579 2.59 41.59 45.47
C SER A 579 3.99 42.20 45.59
N TYR A 580 4.22 42.94 46.67
CA TYR A 580 5.46 43.68 46.92
C TYR A 580 6.02 43.25 48.27
N LEU A 581 7.34 43.20 48.38
CA LEU A 581 8.03 43.05 49.67
C LEU A 581 9.29 43.91 49.64
N TRP A 582 9.27 45.00 50.41
CA TRP A 582 10.41 45.89 50.57
C TRP A 582 11.38 45.36 51.62
N ASN A 583 12.66 45.70 51.53
CA ASN A 583 13.65 45.39 52.59
C ASN A 583 13.37 46.07 53.93
N THR A 584 12.48 47.05 53.93
CA THR A 584 11.95 47.71 55.13
C THR A 584 10.82 46.91 55.81
N GLY A 585 10.25 45.91 55.11
CA GLY A 585 9.21 45.01 55.60
C GLY A 585 7.79 45.30 55.10
N GLU A 586 7.59 46.42 54.41
CA GLU A 586 6.30 46.83 53.85
C GLU A 586 5.93 46.02 52.60
N GLU A 587 4.62 45.84 52.40
CA GLU A 587 4.06 45.03 51.30
C GLU A 587 3.26 45.87 50.28
N THR A 588 3.35 47.19 50.36
CA THR A 588 2.62 48.12 49.48
C THR A 588 3.40 48.46 48.21
N GLN A 589 2.69 48.80 47.13
CA GLN A 589 3.30 49.27 45.87
C GLN A 589 4.20 50.49 46.10
N LYS A 590 3.76 51.40 46.96
CA LYS A 590 4.44 52.65 47.30
C LYS A 590 4.86 52.64 48.75
N ILE A 591 6.06 53.14 49.02
CA ILE A 591 6.54 53.41 50.38
C ILE A 591 7.03 54.86 50.47
N THR A 592 6.88 55.46 51.65
CA THR A 592 7.47 56.78 51.93
C THR A 592 8.66 56.58 52.85
N VAL A 593 9.83 57.06 52.43
CA VAL A 593 11.09 56.89 53.16
C VAL A 593 11.68 58.25 53.52
N ASN A 594 12.40 58.29 54.64
CA ASN A 594 13.04 59.49 55.19
C ASN A 594 14.53 59.29 55.51
N GLN A 595 15.09 58.15 55.12
CA GLN A 595 16.51 57.83 55.29
C GLN A 595 17.18 57.67 53.92
N LEU A 596 18.46 58.03 53.86
CA LEU A 596 19.30 57.76 52.70
C LEU A 596 19.75 56.30 52.73
N GLY A 597 19.88 55.67 51.57
CA GLY A 597 20.31 54.28 51.50
C GLY A 597 19.85 53.55 50.26
N ILE A 598 20.05 52.24 50.28
CA ILE A 598 19.61 51.33 49.23
C ILE A 598 18.32 50.67 49.70
N TYR A 599 17.28 50.80 48.90
CA TYR A 599 16.00 50.12 49.08
C TYR A 599 15.86 49.05 48.01
N THR A 600 15.34 47.90 48.40
CA THR A 600 15.05 46.81 47.45
C THR A 600 13.62 46.38 47.59
N VAL A 601 12.93 46.18 46.47
CA VAL A 601 11.58 45.63 46.42
C VAL A 601 11.57 44.35 45.62
N THR A 602 11.04 43.28 46.21
CA THR A 602 10.71 42.06 45.47
C THR A 602 9.27 42.18 44.96
N ILE A 603 9.10 42.13 43.65
CA ILE A 603 7.79 42.15 42.99
C ILE A 603 7.50 40.73 42.50
N ASP A 604 6.36 40.17 42.90
CA ASP A 604 5.92 38.83 42.52
C ASP A 604 4.51 38.91 41.89
N ASN A 605 4.32 38.27 40.73
CA ASN A 605 3.02 38.26 40.03
C ASN A 605 2.22 36.95 40.21
N GLY A 606 2.57 36.16 41.22
CA GLY A 606 2.04 34.83 41.53
C GLY A 606 2.74 33.69 40.78
N ILE A 607 3.57 33.99 39.79
CA ILE A 607 4.30 33.01 38.99
C ILE A 607 5.79 33.36 38.95
N CYS A 608 6.11 34.62 38.64
CA CYS A 608 7.46 35.15 38.54
C CYS A 608 7.72 36.24 39.58
N SER A 609 8.90 36.14 40.18
CA SER A 609 9.40 37.07 41.18
C SER A 609 10.72 37.67 40.74
N LYS A 610 10.91 38.97 40.96
CA LYS A 610 12.17 39.67 40.72
C LYS A 610 12.38 40.79 41.74
N THR A 611 13.61 40.89 42.23
CA THR A 611 14.04 41.97 43.11
C THR A 611 14.65 43.12 42.32
N PHE A 612 14.23 44.34 42.66
CA PHE A 612 14.74 45.59 42.11
C PHE A 612 15.41 46.42 43.20
N GLU A 613 16.39 47.22 42.80
CA GLU A 613 17.16 48.09 43.69
C GLU A 613 16.93 49.55 43.29
N VAL A 614 16.83 50.43 44.29
CA VAL A 614 16.80 51.89 44.12
C VAL A 614 17.62 52.58 45.21
N LYS A 615 18.35 53.63 44.84
CA LYS A 615 19.16 54.41 45.78
C LYS A 615 18.52 55.75 46.08
N VAL A 616 18.41 56.06 47.36
CA VAL A 616 18.05 57.39 47.86
C VAL A 616 19.33 58.07 48.34
N VAL A 617 19.76 59.09 47.60
CA VAL A 617 20.98 59.84 47.86
C VAL A 617 20.69 61.27 48.31
N ALA A 618 21.66 61.91 48.97
CA ALA A 618 21.52 63.29 49.41
C ALA A 618 21.45 64.24 48.21
N ALA A 619 20.43 65.09 48.16
CA ALA A 619 20.37 66.20 47.22
C ALA A 619 21.45 67.24 47.53
N ALA A 620 22.02 67.86 46.48
CA ALA A 620 22.98 68.94 46.64
C ALA A 620 22.33 70.18 47.26
N THR A 621 23.01 70.82 48.21
CA THR A 621 22.50 72.05 48.85
C THR A 621 22.66 73.27 47.95
N PRO A 622 21.72 74.24 48.00
CA PRO A 622 21.84 75.48 47.26
C PRO A 622 22.98 76.33 47.82
N PHE A 623 23.53 77.23 47.00
CA PHE A 623 24.61 78.11 47.41
C PHE A 623 24.48 79.49 46.76
N PHE A 624 24.98 80.53 47.43
CA PHE A 624 25.02 81.88 46.89
C PHE A 624 26.14 82.02 45.86
N SER A 625 25.80 82.54 44.68
CA SER A 625 26.74 82.78 43.59
C SER A 625 27.19 84.24 43.51
N GLN A 626 26.36 85.19 43.95
CA GLN A 626 26.69 86.62 43.98
C GLN A 626 25.93 87.35 45.09
N LEU A 627 26.57 88.35 45.71
CA LEU A 627 25.96 89.26 46.68
C LEU A 627 26.25 90.72 46.26
N SER A 628 25.24 91.59 46.28
CA SER A 628 25.36 93.01 45.94
C SER A 628 24.66 93.87 46.99
N TYR A 629 25.41 94.74 47.69
CA TYR A 629 24.90 95.61 48.76
C TYR A 629 25.03 97.08 48.40
N GLU A 630 23.90 97.77 48.25
CA GLU A 630 23.82 99.21 47.96
C GLU A 630 22.60 99.82 48.66
N ASN A 631 22.71 101.06 49.15
CA ASN A 631 21.60 101.82 49.76
C ASN A 631 20.81 101.00 50.81
N ASN A 632 21.49 100.44 51.81
CA ASN A 632 20.90 99.63 52.88
C ASN A 632 20.09 98.41 52.39
N THR A 633 20.33 97.97 51.16
CA THR A 633 19.62 96.87 50.51
C THR A 633 20.62 95.86 49.97
N ILE A 634 20.46 94.58 50.34
CA ILE A 634 21.23 93.48 49.74
C ILE A 634 20.37 92.79 48.68
N THR A 635 20.96 92.53 47.51
CA THR A 635 20.43 91.63 46.48
C THR A 635 21.35 90.41 46.39
N ALA A 636 20.82 89.22 46.63
CA ALA A 636 21.58 87.99 46.69
C ALA A 636 21.19 87.04 45.55
N THR A 637 22.12 86.64 44.70
CA THR A 637 21.87 85.64 43.66
C THR A 637 22.37 84.28 44.15
N ALA A 638 21.54 83.25 44.01
CA ALA A 638 21.89 81.88 44.37
C ALA A 638 21.71 80.92 43.19
N THR A 639 22.47 79.82 43.23
CA THR A 639 22.33 78.70 42.32
C THR A 639 21.64 77.55 43.07
N ILE A 640 20.56 77.04 42.48
CA ILE A 640 19.79 75.92 43.02
C ILE A 640 20.10 74.68 42.18
N PRO A 641 20.79 73.67 42.73
CA PRO A 641 20.94 72.39 42.06
C PRO A 641 19.57 71.76 41.76
N ASN A 642 19.48 71.04 40.64
CA ASN A 642 18.31 70.22 40.37
C ASN A 642 18.21 69.11 41.43
N ILE A 643 16.99 68.71 41.75
CA ILE A 643 16.72 67.53 42.57
C ILE A 643 15.91 66.58 41.72
N ASN A 644 16.39 65.35 41.50
CA ASN A 644 15.78 64.37 40.60
C ASN A 644 15.66 64.87 39.15
N ASN A 645 16.69 65.58 38.68
CA ASN A 645 16.69 66.28 37.37
C ASN A 645 15.57 67.31 37.17
N ILE A 646 14.89 67.74 38.24
CA ILE A 646 13.84 68.75 38.19
C ILE A 646 14.40 70.08 38.71
N PRO A 647 14.35 71.17 37.90
CA PRO A 647 14.68 72.52 38.35
C PRO A 647 13.77 72.97 39.48
N ARG A 648 14.34 73.64 40.48
CA ARG A 648 13.62 74.11 41.67
C ARG A 648 13.80 75.61 41.87
N ALA A 649 12.80 76.23 42.48
CA ALA A 649 12.85 77.64 42.85
C ALA A 649 13.64 77.84 44.16
N ALA A 650 14.19 79.04 44.33
CA ALA A 650 14.85 79.46 45.55
C ALA A 650 13.86 80.18 46.50
N GLU A 651 14.06 80.04 47.80
CA GLU A 651 13.56 80.98 48.80
C GLU A 651 14.75 81.52 49.61
N TYR A 652 14.66 82.78 50.01
CA TYR A 652 15.70 83.49 50.73
C TYR A 652 15.22 83.90 52.12
N SER A 653 16.13 84.00 53.08
CA SER A 653 15.83 84.46 54.44
C SER A 653 17.04 85.14 55.09
N LEU A 654 16.79 86.03 56.05
CA LEU A 654 17.81 86.67 56.91
C LEU A 654 17.88 86.08 58.33
N ASP A 655 16.85 85.37 58.76
CA ASP A 655 16.73 84.80 60.11
C ASP A 655 16.70 83.26 60.10
N GLY A 656 16.57 82.65 58.92
CA GLY A 656 16.43 81.20 58.74
C GLY A 656 15.02 80.66 59.04
N ILE A 657 14.07 81.54 59.38
CA ILE A 657 12.71 81.20 59.82
C ILE A 657 11.67 81.81 58.88
N SER A 658 11.82 83.09 58.57
CA SER A 658 10.95 83.88 57.68
C SER A 658 11.52 83.84 56.27
N TRP A 659 10.83 83.15 55.36
CA TRP A 659 11.29 82.93 53.98
C TRP A 659 10.52 83.78 52.98
N GLN A 660 11.21 84.30 51.97
CA GLN A 660 10.66 85.12 50.89
C GLN A 660 11.18 84.68 49.52
N ASP A 661 10.36 84.87 48.47
CA ASP A 661 10.75 84.62 47.07
C ASP A 661 11.72 85.69 46.54
N SER A 662 11.55 86.93 47.03
CA SER A 662 12.43 88.03 46.68
C SER A 662 13.83 87.76 47.18
N ASN A 663 14.81 87.94 46.32
CA ASN A 663 16.21 87.85 46.67
C ASN A 663 16.80 89.19 47.17
N VAL A 664 15.92 90.16 47.41
CA VAL A 664 16.24 91.53 47.84
C VAL A 664 15.77 91.74 49.28
N PHE A 665 16.66 92.21 50.15
CA PHE A 665 16.34 92.57 51.52
C PHE A 665 16.71 94.04 51.80
N PRO A 666 15.71 94.94 51.94
CA PRO A 666 15.93 96.35 52.23
C PRO A 666 16.03 96.63 53.74
N ASN A 667 16.35 97.89 54.07
CA ASN A 667 16.39 98.43 55.44
C ASN A 667 17.37 97.72 56.39
N LEU A 668 18.47 97.21 55.84
CA LEU A 668 19.55 96.65 56.64
C LEU A 668 20.25 97.76 57.41
N LEU A 669 20.53 97.51 58.70
CA LEU A 669 21.31 98.41 59.52
C LEU A 669 22.73 98.50 58.98
N ASP A 670 23.31 99.70 59.02
CA ASP A 670 24.72 99.90 58.71
C ASP A 670 25.60 99.16 59.72
N ASN A 671 26.80 98.76 59.29
CA ASN A 671 27.85 98.22 60.17
C ASN A 671 27.39 97.00 61.00
N THR A 672 26.57 96.11 60.40
CA THR A 672 25.93 94.96 61.06
C THR A 672 26.22 93.66 60.32
N ASN A 673 26.46 92.56 61.05
CA ASN A 673 26.60 91.22 60.49
C ASN A 673 25.23 90.57 60.26
N TYR A 674 25.04 89.99 59.09
CA TYR A 674 23.85 89.25 58.72
C TYR A 674 24.23 87.87 58.15
N THR A 675 23.38 86.88 58.40
CA THR A 675 23.45 85.56 57.76
C THR A 675 22.31 85.46 56.75
N LEU A 676 22.66 85.30 55.48
CA LEU A 676 21.70 84.99 54.44
C LEU A 676 21.55 83.48 54.32
N TYR A 677 20.30 83.05 54.23
CA TYR A 677 19.91 81.68 53.98
C TYR A 677 19.27 81.62 52.60
N VAL A 678 19.63 80.60 51.83
CA VAL A 678 18.89 80.20 50.63
C VAL A 678 18.48 78.76 50.81
N ARG A 679 17.25 78.43 50.45
CA ARG A 679 16.81 77.04 50.39
C ARG A 679 16.16 76.73 49.05
N THR A 680 16.18 75.46 48.70
CA THR A 680 15.31 74.96 47.64
C THR A 680 13.87 75.03 48.16
N LYS A 681 13.00 75.79 47.49
CA LYS A 681 11.64 76.13 47.94
C LYS A 681 10.86 74.87 48.33
N GLY A 682 10.33 74.86 49.56
CA GLY A 682 9.55 73.75 50.09
C GLY A 682 10.34 72.51 50.55
N THR A 683 11.67 72.61 50.71
CA THR A 683 12.54 71.50 51.15
C THR A 683 13.42 71.91 52.34
N THR A 684 14.10 70.93 52.93
CA THR A 684 15.13 71.14 53.97
C THR A 684 16.54 71.42 53.44
N CYS A 685 16.77 71.43 52.11
CA CYS A 685 18.07 71.77 51.55
C CYS A 685 18.36 73.27 51.72
N VAL A 686 19.17 73.62 52.72
CA VAL A 686 19.53 75.00 53.06
C VAL A 686 21.02 75.24 52.84
N GLY A 687 21.35 76.32 52.13
CA GLY A 687 22.66 76.94 52.04
C GLY A 687 22.71 78.24 52.82
N THR A 688 23.89 78.61 53.32
CA THR A 688 24.09 79.84 54.10
C THR A 688 25.33 80.61 53.67
N VAL A 689 25.28 81.93 53.78
CA VAL A 689 26.44 82.82 53.64
C VAL A 689 26.35 83.97 54.64
N GLU A 690 27.48 84.37 55.21
CA GLU A 690 27.55 85.54 56.10
C GLU A 690 28.07 86.76 55.33
N PHE A 691 27.50 87.93 55.61
CA PHE A 691 27.96 89.21 55.08
C PHE A 691 27.85 90.33 56.14
N PHE A 692 28.56 91.43 55.91
CA PHE A 692 28.61 92.60 56.78
C PHE A 692 28.23 93.84 55.96
N THR A 693 27.28 94.62 56.45
CA THR A 693 26.94 95.92 55.86
C THR A 693 27.99 96.93 56.30
N PHE A 694 28.56 97.72 55.38
CA PHE A 694 29.54 98.75 55.75
C PHE A 694 29.13 100.11 55.19
N HIS A 695 29.08 101.13 56.04
CA HIS A 695 28.78 102.51 55.67
C HIS A 695 29.68 103.50 56.40
N ILE A 696 30.15 104.51 55.66
CA ILE A 696 31.01 105.60 56.15
C ILE A 696 30.47 106.94 55.64
N THR A 697 30.36 107.93 56.51
CA THR A 697 29.98 109.29 56.13
C THR A 697 31.16 110.02 55.48
N ASN A 698 30.89 110.79 54.41
CA ASN A 698 31.90 111.50 53.61
C ASN A 698 32.15 112.94 54.07
N ILE A 699 31.73 113.31 55.29
CA ILE A 699 31.98 114.62 55.89
C ILE A 699 32.25 114.46 57.37
N ILE A 700 33.27 115.16 57.87
CA ILE A 700 33.49 115.33 59.31
C ILE A 700 33.59 116.82 59.67
N THR A 701 32.94 117.20 60.77
CA THR A 701 32.95 118.54 61.37
C THR A 701 33.37 118.41 62.83
N PRO A 702 34.68 118.38 63.15
CA PRO A 702 35.18 118.15 64.51
C PRO A 702 34.93 119.34 65.45
N ASN A 703 33.66 119.63 65.78
CA ASN A 703 33.18 120.73 66.61
C ASN A 703 32.65 120.26 67.98
N GLN A 704 32.72 118.95 68.26
CA GLN A 704 32.30 118.30 69.50
C GLN A 704 30.79 118.39 69.76
N ASP A 705 29.97 118.48 68.72
CA ASP A 705 28.50 118.45 68.85
C ASP A 705 27.92 117.02 68.86
N GLY A 706 28.77 116.00 68.74
CA GLY A 706 28.42 114.58 68.68
C GLY A 706 28.02 114.11 67.28
N VAL A 707 27.99 115.00 66.27
CA VAL A 707 27.54 114.71 64.90
C VAL A 707 28.69 114.85 63.92
N ASN A 708 29.06 113.74 63.27
CA ASN A 708 30.16 113.71 62.29
C ASN A 708 31.48 114.28 62.85
N ASP A 709 31.74 114.16 64.14
CA ASP A 709 32.99 114.63 64.74
C ASP A 709 34.21 113.81 64.32
N VAL A 710 33.98 112.53 64.01
CA VAL A 710 35.03 111.55 63.73
C VAL A 710 34.61 110.61 62.61
N ILE A 711 35.60 110.00 61.97
CA ILE A 711 35.43 108.72 61.27
C ILE A 711 35.79 107.61 62.22
N ASP A 712 34.82 106.74 62.49
CA ASP A 712 34.95 105.60 63.36
C ASP A 712 34.94 104.30 62.55
N LEU A 713 36.10 103.65 62.45
CA LEU A 713 36.25 102.34 61.82
C LEU A 713 36.38 101.21 62.85
N SER A 714 35.93 101.41 64.10
CA SER A 714 36.05 100.43 65.18
C SER A 714 35.36 99.10 64.85
N ALA A 715 34.25 99.14 64.10
CA ALA A 715 33.54 97.94 63.64
C ALA A 715 34.41 97.03 62.74
N LEU A 716 35.42 97.59 62.07
CA LEU A 716 36.31 96.87 61.17
C LEU A 716 37.53 96.23 61.86
N VAL A 717 37.83 96.60 63.11
CA VAL A 717 39.05 96.17 63.85
C VAL A 717 39.14 94.65 64.03
N ASN A 718 37.99 93.98 64.10
CA ASN A 718 37.89 92.53 64.28
C ASN A 718 37.95 91.74 62.96
N PHE A 719 37.91 92.42 61.81
CA PHE A 719 38.09 91.77 60.52
C PHE A 719 39.57 91.50 60.25
N LYS A 720 39.86 90.37 59.61
CA LYS A 720 41.23 90.03 59.22
C LYS A 720 41.74 91.05 58.20
N ASN A 721 43.05 91.30 58.23
CA ASN A 721 43.73 92.20 57.28
C ASN A 721 43.20 93.65 57.25
N PHE A 722 42.49 94.11 58.30
CA PHE A 722 42.06 95.50 58.40
C PHE A 722 43.27 96.46 58.36
N LYS A 723 43.33 97.29 57.33
CA LYS A 723 44.29 98.38 57.18
C LYS A 723 43.54 99.57 56.60
N GLY A 724 43.80 100.77 57.10
CA GLY A 724 43.22 101.97 56.53
C GLY A 724 44.12 103.17 56.73
N SER A 725 44.00 104.15 55.83
CA SER A 725 44.74 105.40 55.89
C SER A 725 43.90 106.56 55.33
N ILE A 726 44.15 107.75 55.86
CA ILE A 726 43.67 109.03 55.37
C ILE A 726 44.84 109.77 54.72
N TYR A 727 44.60 110.37 53.56
CA TYR A 727 45.58 111.09 52.77
C TYR A 727 45.13 112.52 52.46
N ASP A 728 46.08 113.44 52.35
CA ASP A 728 45.83 114.80 51.85
C ASP A 728 45.74 114.85 50.31
N ARG A 729 45.52 116.05 49.76
CA ARG A 729 45.43 116.29 48.30
C ARG A 729 46.71 116.00 47.50
N TYR A 730 47.84 115.82 48.18
CA TYR A 730 49.13 115.52 47.56
C TYR A 730 49.49 114.03 47.71
N GLY A 731 48.63 113.23 48.35
CA GLY A 731 48.85 111.81 48.62
C GLY A 731 49.68 111.54 49.87
N THR A 732 49.90 112.54 50.73
CA THR A 732 50.60 112.37 52.01
C THR A 732 49.68 111.69 53.01
N GLU A 733 50.14 110.61 53.66
CA GLU A 733 49.37 109.94 54.72
C GLU A 733 49.28 110.83 55.96
N MET A 734 48.05 111.25 56.29
CA MET A 734 47.75 112.12 57.42
C MET A 734 47.36 111.34 58.66
N PHE A 735 46.78 110.15 58.48
CA PHE A 735 46.39 109.27 59.57
C PHE A 735 46.37 107.82 59.10
N ARG A 736 46.75 106.89 59.97
CA ARG A 736 46.66 105.45 59.70
C ARG A 736 45.75 104.81 60.74
N PHE A 737 44.69 104.16 60.27
CA PHE A 737 43.82 103.34 61.09
C PHE A 737 44.55 102.06 61.50
N SER A 738 44.53 101.76 62.80
CA SER A 738 44.99 100.50 63.36
C SER A 738 43.97 99.96 64.36
N LYS A 739 44.21 98.77 64.93
CA LYS A 739 43.34 98.23 65.98
C LYS A 739 43.32 99.13 67.22
N GLU A 740 44.45 99.74 67.52
CA GLU A 740 44.67 100.61 68.68
C GLU A 740 44.14 102.03 68.41
N ASN A 741 44.15 102.48 67.15
CA ASN A 741 43.69 103.80 66.72
C ASN A 741 42.70 103.69 65.54
N PRO A 742 41.45 103.24 65.78
CA PRO A 742 40.45 103.06 64.73
C PRO A 742 39.63 104.32 64.42
N ILE A 743 39.87 105.42 65.14
CA ILE A 743 39.08 106.65 65.05
C ILE A 743 39.97 107.80 64.59
N TRP A 744 39.52 108.51 63.54
CA TRP A 744 40.17 109.73 63.08
C TRP A 744 39.26 110.94 63.30
N ASN A 745 39.76 111.94 64.02
CA ASN A 745 39.03 113.15 64.42
C ASN A 745 39.43 114.40 63.63
N GLY A 746 40.04 114.25 62.45
CA GLY A 746 40.49 115.39 61.65
C GLY A 746 41.79 116.05 62.14
N THR A 747 42.60 115.35 62.95
CA THR A 747 43.90 115.84 63.43
C THR A 747 45.07 114.95 62.96
N VAL A 748 46.28 115.51 62.93
CA VAL A 748 47.55 114.77 62.80
C VAL A 748 48.50 115.19 63.92
N GLY A 749 49.01 114.23 64.70
CA GLY A 749 49.90 114.52 65.84
C GLY A 749 49.31 115.51 66.85
N GLY A 750 48.00 115.50 67.05
CA GLY A 750 47.26 116.41 67.94
C GLY A 750 46.96 117.80 67.35
N LYS A 751 47.42 118.11 66.13
CA LYS A 751 47.13 119.39 65.44
C LYS A 751 45.94 119.24 64.49
N ARG A 752 45.01 120.20 64.52
CA ARG A 752 43.90 120.27 63.56
C ARG A 752 44.43 120.45 62.15
N LEU A 753 43.90 119.64 61.24
CA LEU A 753 44.21 119.71 59.82
C LEU A 753 43.39 120.82 59.13
N PRO A 754 43.86 121.42 58.02
CA PRO A 754 43.09 122.45 57.34
C PRO A 754 41.77 121.91 56.78
N THR A 755 40.76 122.79 56.70
CA THR A 755 39.50 122.51 56.01
C THR A 755 39.77 122.19 54.55
N ALA A 756 39.59 120.93 54.18
CA ALA A 756 39.88 120.42 52.85
C ALA A 756 39.22 119.05 52.66
N THR A 757 39.20 118.59 51.42
CA THR A 757 38.90 117.19 51.10
C THR A 757 40.15 116.35 51.36
N TYR A 758 39.96 115.24 52.07
CA TYR A 758 40.93 114.18 52.30
C TYR A 758 40.43 112.90 51.64
N TRP A 759 41.31 111.95 51.39
CA TRP A 759 40.95 110.67 50.79
C TRP A 759 41.20 109.55 51.78
N TYR A 760 40.23 108.65 51.93
CA TYR A 760 40.45 107.42 52.67
C TYR A 760 40.67 106.28 51.72
N ARG A 761 41.48 105.33 52.18
CA ARG A 761 41.52 103.98 51.63
C ARG A 761 41.63 103.01 52.78
N PHE A 762 40.78 102.00 52.80
CA PHE A 762 40.94 100.87 53.71
C PHE A 762 40.58 99.55 53.02
N ASN A 763 41.07 98.46 53.60
CA ASN A 763 40.74 97.11 53.17
C ASN A 763 40.53 96.22 54.39
N PHE A 764 39.70 95.20 54.26
CA PHE A 764 39.54 94.12 55.24
C PHE A 764 39.09 92.82 54.55
N GLU A 765 39.21 91.69 55.23
CA GLU A 765 38.83 90.37 54.74
C GLU A 765 37.66 89.81 55.56
N TYR A 766 36.64 89.32 54.85
CA TYR A 766 35.53 88.60 55.47
C TYR A 766 35.99 87.26 56.05
N ASN A 767 35.68 87.01 57.33
CA ASN A 767 36.22 85.87 58.07
C ASN A 767 35.88 84.49 57.46
N LYS A 768 34.68 84.32 56.88
CA LYS A 768 34.23 83.04 56.28
C LYS A 768 34.54 82.89 54.80
N THR A 769 34.17 83.87 53.97
CA THR A 769 34.33 83.77 52.50
C THR A 769 35.76 84.01 52.03
N LYS A 770 36.63 84.58 52.87
CA LYS A 770 37.99 85.05 52.51
C LYS A 770 38.00 86.13 51.43
N THR A 771 36.84 86.69 51.09
CA THR A 771 36.74 87.79 50.13
C THR A 771 37.40 89.04 50.70
N GLN A 772 38.27 89.68 49.93
CA GLN A 772 38.84 90.98 50.29
C GLN A 772 37.90 92.11 49.88
N MET A 773 37.57 92.98 50.83
CA MET A 773 36.89 94.24 50.58
C MET A 773 37.91 95.36 50.55
N ASN A 774 37.88 96.16 49.49
CA ASN A 774 38.66 97.38 49.35
C ASN A 774 37.68 98.54 49.20
N SER A 775 37.85 99.60 49.98
CA SER A 775 37.07 100.82 49.84
C SER A 775 38.00 102.02 49.82
N SER A 776 37.68 102.96 48.95
CA SER A 776 38.35 104.25 48.89
C SER A 776 37.32 105.30 48.53
N GLY A 777 37.51 106.48 49.08
CA GLY A 777 36.62 107.61 48.81
C GLY A 777 37.24 108.89 49.31
N TRP A 778 36.44 109.93 49.34
CA TRP A 778 36.83 111.22 49.87
C TRP A 778 36.00 111.56 51.11
N ILE A 779 36.58 112.35 51.99
CA ILE A 779 35.96 112.91 53.18
C ILE A 779 36.22 114.40 53.17
N MET A 780 35.18 115.20 53.32
CA MET A 780 35.31 116.62 53.56
C MET A 780 35.56 116.85 55.06
N LEU A 781 36.76 117.31 55.44
CA LEU A 781 37.03 117.82 56.77
C LEU A 781 36.69 119.31 56.80
N LYS A 782 35.74 119.71 57.63
CA LYS A 782 35.33 121.11 57.81
C LYS A 782 35.60 121.58 59.23
N ASN A 783 36.76 122.19 59.42
CA ASN A 783 37.10 122.94 60.63
C ASN A 783 36.55 124.37 60.51
N ARG A 784 35.71 124.77 61.47
CA ARG A 784 35.29 126.16 61.66
C ARG A 784 36.40 126.85 62.46
N GLU A 785 36.99 127.91 61.91
CA GLU A 785 37.95 128.75 62.64
C GLU A 785 37.33 129.35 63.90
#